data_AF-A0A7S8DI79-F1
#
_entry.id   AF-A0A7S8DI79-F1
#
_cell.length_a   1.000
_cell.length_b   1.000
_cell.length_c   1.000
_cell.angle_alpha   90.00
_cell.angle_beta   90.00
_cell.angle_gamma   90.00
#
_symmetry.space_group_name_H-M   'P 1'
#
loop_
_entity.id
_entity.type
_entity.pdbx_description
1 polymer ?
#
loop_
_entity_poly.entity_id
_entity_poly.type
_entity_poly.pdbx_seq_one_letter_code
_entity_poly.pdbx_strand_id
1 'polypeptide(L)'
;MAFEQAFQNFVAQERASAAMLGQTMNLIAKSEDAMSEYAFLEDVSQKAYRSAQSARESAFERYNKNNTDLIPLQNAFSKGLDNWVKEKKIEAAKSVFSACIGTIGAIAATVASGGLAAPMIPAAAGSAVNAGKNIAHIINIIKGVVTTIKGIYEKFQPILEKLQTLAETIQNVVAALNASQTLKEKTALQRPDMSLDIFNATALWDIFREKIDDIEKTLSEIDFEAKGKYFFALKTLVINGKTYLQTQENLCQRGNELALVLLKVKLQHKDQKRLALSATATEQQGAVLDLLKRAMFDRLLTIRSLVFLDFQIYSEAYMFHALTDRPPVHISPVKPVPDYLEDAAKFQANIATFGSRIMVQQCKFSILTCGDAADATGLQSRLLKGDAVNVTLSPENPMFAGFSRIRVSKARCYLEGAITAVTENGPVKKNDLRLLLRTSGRFYDINLPGSNKDAPAEYNAYVGDARTLLFEYNIDDGSITCDAEYGQRLDYTQHSPLTEWEISIAPGGLQAKDLNMSGITGLRMELCAGVIGLSTALRVQERILSQNNPPSILIIARDFPSETSINYATPWAGAHYRPCPGYSPQLLREAKWAKKTYDILDSWPEKDKLTAGVEFMRGEEFFESPAPEYVDVAEDVSKSVYSHLESSFQLFSRGELDAMGDSLTLGFSYRTYSLNSPVYASFLLRRLQSRGARARQYTLTSLEEVFSIQDSVSVLINCSGTGFGDNKVFPIRGQTCLVRNLIDRTITRQNSDGTWSFAIPRPLEGGTIIGGTKEPHNWDPYPSSETRQTLLTNAAKWFPFGSDDSASTTTRASDRFHVITDIVGRRPAREGGLRLEIKKLRQGTVVHAYGVAGRGFELSWGIADEVVALLDKNGYLSSRPRL
;
A
#
# COMPACT_ATOMS: atom_id res chain seq x y z
N MET A 1 -28.21 -18.65 10.42
CA MET A 1 -28.43 -19.65 11.49
C MET A 1 -29.92 -19.90 11.76
N ALA A 2 -30.70 -18.88 12.15
CA ALA A 2 -32.08 -19.05 12.62
C ALA A 2 -33.03 -19.84 11.69
N PHE A 3 -32.91 -19.68 10.37
CA PHE A 3 -33.71 -20.46 9.39
C PHE A 3 -33.41 -21.96 9.43
N GLU A 4 -32.12 -22.36 9.52
CA GLU A 4 -31.75 -23.79 9.54
C GLU A 4 -32.22 -24.48 10.83
N GLN A 5 -32.18 -23.79 11.98
CA GLN A 5 -32.74 -24.30 13.24
C GLN A 5 -34.28 -24.42 13.17
N ALA A 6 -34.96 -23.43 12.60
CA ALA A 6 -36.41 -23.52 12.36
C ALA A 6 -36.75 -24.70 11.43
N PHE A 7 -35.93 -24.94 10.40
CA PHE A 7 -36.11 -26.05 9.46
C PHE A 7 -35.93 -27.41 10.14
N GLN A 8 -34.88 -27.60 10.94
CA GLN A 8 -34.68 -28.84 11.69
C GLN A 8 -35.86 -29.12 12.65
N ASN A 9 -36.31 -28.11 13.39
CA ASN A 9 -37.46 -28.22 14.30
C ASN A 9 -38.77 -28.57 13.56
N PHE A 10 -38.95 -28.07 12.33
CA PHE A 10 -40.11 -28.36 11.47
C PHE A 10 -40.03 -29.77 10.85
N VAL A 11 -38.86 -30.19 10.38
CA VAL A 11 -38.66 -31.54 9.80
C VAL A 11 -38.86 -32.64 10.84
N ALA A 12 -38.45 -32.40 12.09
CA ALA A 12 -38.59 -33.33 13.22
C ALA A 12 -40.05 -33.63 13.63
N GLN A 13 -41.06 -32.97 13.07
CA GLN A 13 -42.46 -33.26 13.35
C GLN A 13 -43.03 -34.34 12.43
N GLU A 14 -43.54 -35.41 13.05
CA GLU A 14 -44.11 -36.58 12.36
C GLU A 14 -45.59 -36.41 11.96
N ARG A 15 -46.30 -35.41 12.50
CA ARG A 15 -47.75 -35.22 12.31
C ARG A 15 -48.12 -33.75 12.17
N ALA A 16 -49.11 -33.46 11.34
CA ALA A 16 -49.71 -32.13 11.22
C ALA A 16 -50.51 -31.76 12.49
N SER A 17 -50.51 -30.47 12.83
CA SER A 17 -51.27 -29.90 13.96
C SER A 17 -51.43 -28.39 13.79
N ALA A 18 -52.37 -27.76 14.51
CA ALA A 18 -52.56 -26.31 14.46
C ALA A 18 -51.28 -25.51 14.86
N ALA A 19 -50.44 -26.07 15.74
CA ALA A 19 -49.15 -25.48 16.12
C ALA A 19 -48.14 -25.45 14.95
N MET A 20 -48.27 -26.37 13.99
CA MET A 20 -47.40 -26.44 12.81
C MET A 20 -47.62 -25.24 11.87
N LEU A 21 -48.83 -24.68 11.76
CA LEU A 21 -49.10 -23.50 10.93
C LEU A 21 -48.26 -22.29 11.39
N GLY A 22 -48.27 -21.99 12.69
CA GLY A 22 -47.48 -20.90 13.27
C GLY A 22 -45.98 -21.11 13.10
N GLN A 23 -45.49 -22.34 13.24
CA GLN A 23 -44.08 -22.67 13.03
C GLN A 23 -43.69 -22.61 11.54
N THR A 24 -44.59 -22.95 10.64
CA THR A 24 -44.38 -22.87 9.18
C THR A 24 -44.30 -21.42 8.72
N MET A 25 -45.17 -20.54 9.23
CA MET A 25 -45.07 -19.10 8.95
C MET A 25 -43.80 -18.47 9.54
N ASN A 26 -43.39 -18.91 10.74
CA ASN A 26 -42.11 -18.52 11.36
C ASN A 26 -40.89 -18.99 10.53
N LEU A 27 -40.96 -20.21 9.96
CA LEU A 27 -39.96 -20.76 9.06
C LEU A 27 -39.88 -19.99 7.73
N ILE A 28 -41.03 -19.65 7.14
CA ILE A 28 -41.12 -18.84 5.92
C ILE A 28 -40.52 -17.45 6.15
N ALA A 29 -40.93 -16.73 7.21
CA ALA A 29 -40.40 -15.41 7.55
C ALA A 29 -38.87 -15.42 7.73
N LYS A 30 -38.33 -16.37 8.52
CA LYS A 30 -36.87 -16.54 8.68
C LYS A 30 -36.15 -16.90 7.38
N SER A 31 -36.84 -17.46 6.40
CA SER A 31 -36.33 -17.72 5.06
C SER A 31 -36.28 -16.46 4.21
N GLU A 32 -37.17 -15.50 4.45
CA GLU A 32 -37.23 -14.20 3.77
C GLU A 32 -36.18 -13.25 4.35
N ASP A 33 -36.09 -13.13 5.67
CA ASP A 33 -35.02 -12.38 6.37
C ASP A 33 -33.63 -12.82 5.84
N ALA A 34 -33.37 -14.13 5.84
CA ALA A 34 -32.11 -14.72 5.40
C ALA A 34 -31.85 -14.61 3.89
N MET A 35 -32.86 -14.32 3.06
CA MET A 35 -32.68 -14.02 1.63
C MET A 35 -32.44 -12.52 1.41
N SER A 36 -33.09 -11.66 2.18
CA SER A 36 -32.91 -10.20 2.12
C SER A 36 -31.47 -9.80 2.48
N GLU A 37 -30.89 -10.46 3.48
CA GLU A 37 -29.50 -10.22 3.93
C GLU A 37 -28.47 -10.44 2.80
N TYR A 38 -28.76 -11.32 1.83
CA TYR A 38 -27.87 -11.63 0.70
C TYR A 38 -28.20 -10.89 -0.60
N ALA A 39 -29.14 -9.92 -0.58
CA ALA A 39 -29.51 -9.16 -1.78
C ALA A 39 -28.34 -8.37 -2.39
N PHE A 40 -27.35 -7.96 -1.59
CA PHE A 40 -26.15 -7.24 -2.07
C PHE A 40 -25.29 -8.07 -3.05
N LEU A 41 -25.38 -9.40 -3.02
CA LEU A 41 -24.63 -10.28 -3.92
C LEU A 41 -24.99 -10.05 -5.40
N GLU A 42 -26.18 -9.51 -5.70
CA GLU A 42 -26.57 -9.14 -7.07
C GLU A 42 -25.68 -8.01 -7.61
N ASP A 43 -25.52 -6.91 -6.87
CA ASP A 43 -24.67 -5.78 -7.26
C ASP A 43 -23.18 -6.18 -7.33
N VAL A 44 -22.67 -6.94 -6.34
CA VAL A 44 -21.28 -7.42 -6.35
C VAL A 44 -21.01 -8.32 -7.56
N SER A 45 -21.91 -9.26 -7.87
CA SER A 45 -21.78 -10.12 -9.06
C SER A 45 -21.89 -9.32 -10.36
N GLN A 46 -22.75 -8.31 -10.40
CA GLN A 46 -22.95 -7.44 -11.57
C GLN A 46 -21.73 -6.54 -11.81
N LYS A 47 -21.06 -6.06 -10.76
CA LYS A 47 -19.77 -5.36 -10.81
C LYS A 47 -18.65 -6.28 -11.32
N ALA A 48 -18.50 -7.47 -10.74
CA ALA A 48 -17.50 -8.45 -11.15
C ALA A 48 -17.65 -8.85 -12.63
N TYR A 49 -18.88 -9.05 -13.10
CA TYR A 49 -19.18 -9.35 -14.50
C TYR A 49 -18.81 -8.20 -15.46
N ARG A 50 -19.21 -6.95 -15.15
CA ARG A 50 -18.83 -5.76 -15.95
C ARG A 50 -17.30 -5.59 -16.04
N SER A 51 -16.59 -5.83 -14.93
CA SER A 51 -15.13 -5.82 -14.89
C SER A 51 -14.52 -6.89 -15.81
N ALA A 52 -15.10 -8.09 -15.85
CA ALA A 52 -14.67 -9.16 -16.76
C ALA A 52 -14.97 -8.84 -18.24
N GLN A 53 -16.09 -8.17 -18.55
CA GLN A 53 -16.38 -7.67 -19.90
C GLN A 53 -15.31 -6.66 -20.38
N SER A 54 -15.01 -5.65 -19.56
CA SER A 54 -13.96 -4.66 -19.86
C SER A 54 -12.57 -5.30 -19.97
N ALA A 55 -12.22 -6.24 -19.07
CA ALA A 55 -10.95 -6.97 -19.13
C ALA A 55 -10.73 -7.67 -20.48
N ARG A 56 -11.78 -8.33 -20.97
CA ARG A 56 -11.82 -9.07 -22.23
C ARG A 56 -11.71 -8.15 -23.44
N GLU A 57 -12.37 -6.99 -23.38
CA GLU A 57 -12.33 -5.96 -24.42
C GLU A 57 -10.92 -5.36 -24.56
N SER A 58 -10.32 -4.86 -23.48
CA SER A 58 -8.96 -4.31 -23.54
C SER A 58 -7.86 -5.37 -23.76
N ALA A 59 -8.14 -6.66 -23.57
CA ALA A 59 -7.27 -7.74 -24.01
C ALA A 59 -7.41 -8.01 -25.51
N PHE A 60 -8.64 -8.02 -26.03
CA PHE A 60 -8.93 -8.15 -27.46
C PHE A 60 -8.36 -6.98 -28.28
N GLU A 61 -8.48 -5.74 -27.81
CA GLU A 61 -7.90 -4.56 -28.48
C GLU A 61 -6.38 -4.66 -28.58
N ARG A 62 -5.69 -5.03 -27.50
CA ARG A 62 -4.24 -5.24 -27.49
C ARG A 62 -3.82 -6.38 -28.43
N TYR A 63 -4.57 -7.47 -28.45
CA TYR A 63 -4.35 -8.57 -29.39
C TYR A 63 -4.51 -8.14 -30.85
N ASN A 64 -5.64 -7.50 -31.17
CA ASN A 64 -5.97 -7.07 -32.52
C ASN A 64 -5.02 -5.98 -33.03
N LYS A 65 -4.59 -5.06 -32.16
CA LYS A 65 -3.54 -4.08 -32.48
C LYS A 65 -2.21 -4.78 -32.77
N ASN A 66 -1.75 -5.70 -31.93
CA ASN A 66 -0.53 -6.46 -32.15
C ASN A 66 -0.59 -7.26 -33.48
N ASN A 67 -1.75 -7.84 -33.81
CA ASN A 67 -1.98 -8.53 -35.08
C ASN A 67 -1.91 -7.56 -36.28
N THR A 68 -2.47 -6.36 -36.15
CA THR A 68 -2.40 -5.30 -37.17
C THR A 68 -0.96 -4.81 -37.37
N ASP A 69 -0.24 -4.52 -36.28
CA ASP A 69 1.16 -4.07 -36.28
C ASP A 69 2.12 -5.16 -36.79
N LEU A 70 1.74 -6.44 -36.71
CA LEU A 70 2.53 -7.56 -37.22
C LEU A 70 2.58 -7.61 -38.75
N ILE A 71 1.52 -7.20 -39.46
CA ILE A 71 1.43 -7.26 -40.93
C ILE A 71 2.57 -6.48 -41.64
N PRO A 72 2.85 -5.20 -41.32
CA PRO A 72 3.98 -4.49 -41.94
C PRO A 72 5.34 -5.09 -41.56
N LEU A 73 5.49 -5.62 -40.34
CA LEU A 73 6.72 -6.30 -39.90
C LEU A 73 6.93 -7.63 -40.65
N GLN A 74 5.88 -8.40 -40.86
CA GLN A 74 5.85 -9.63 -41.65
C GLN A 74 6.28 -9.38 -43.11
N ASN A 75 5.77 -8.30 -43.70
CA ASN A 75 6.15 -7.87 -45.06
C ASN A 75 7.61 -7.39 -45.13
N ALA A 76 8.08 -6.61 -44.15
CA ALA A 76 9.47 -6.17 -44.07
C ALA A 76 10.44 -7.36 -43.87
N PHE A 77 10.08 -8.32 -43.01
CA PHE A 77 10.82 -9.54 -42.78
C PHE A 77 10.91 -10.41 -44.05
N SER A 78 9.76 -10.64 -44.70
CA SER A 78 9.67 -11.36 -45.97
C SER A 78 10.56 -10.72 -47.04
N LYS A 79 10.54 -9.38 -47.18
CA LYS A 79 11.37 -8.64 -48.14
C LYS A 79 12.87 -8.74 -47.84
N GLY A 80 13.29 -8.65 -46.58
CA GLY A 80 14.70 -8.81 -46.19
C GLY A 80 15.22 -10.21 -46.51
N LEU A 81 14.41 -11.22 -46.22
CA LEU A 81 14.69 -12.62 -46.52
C LEU A 81 14.73 -12.91 -48.02
N ASP A 82 13.85 -12.28 -48.81
CA ASP A 82 13.81 -12.35 -50.28
C ASP A 82 15.08 -11.79 -50.93
N ASN A 83 15.67 -10.76 -50.33
CA ASN A 83 16.95 -10.19 -50.78
C ASN A 83 18.12 -11.13 -50.44
N TRP A 84 18.18 -11.64 -49.21
CA TRP A 84 19.22 -12.60 -48.79
C TRP A 84 19.21 -13.87 -49.67
N VAL A 85 18.02 -14.39 -50.01
CA VAL A 85 17.88 -15.55 -50.91
C VAL A 85 18.48 -15.28 -52.29
N LYS A 86 18.27 -14.07 -52.85
CA LYS A 86 18.83 -13.67 -54.15
C LYS A 86 20.35 -13.51 -54.09
N GLU A 87 20.88 -12.84 -53.06
CA GLU A 87 22.31 -12.66 -52.85
C GLU A 87 23.07 -13.99 -52.77
N LYS A 88 22.51 -14.97 -52.05
CA LYS A 88 23.09 -16.32 -51.92
C LYS A 88 22.72 -17.26 -53.08
N LYS A 89 21.84 -16.84 -53.99
CA LYS A 89 21.32 -17.60 -55.15
C LYS A 89 20.59 -18.91 -54.79
N ILE A 90 19.71 -18.88 -53.79
CA ILE A 90 19.05 -20.07 -53.19
C ILE A 90 17.52 -20.06 -53.41
N GLU A 91 17.05 -19.91 -54.65
CA GLU A 91 15.59 -19.82 -54.96
C GLU A 91 14.76 -20.97 -54.35
N ALA A 92 15.34 -22.17 -54.20
CA ALA A 92 14.71 -23.31 -53.52
C ALA A 92 14.20 -23.02 -52.09
N ALA A 93 14.87 -22.14 -51.35
CA ALA A 93 14.52 -21.83 -49.96
C ALA A 93 13.29 -20.90 -49.86
N LYS A 94 13.08 -20.03 -50.85
CA LYS A 94 12.07 -18.96 -50.83
C LYS A 94 10.67 -19.47 -50.51
N SER A 95 10.19 -20.48 -51.23
CA SER A 95 8.85 -21.04 -51.05
C SER A 95 8.60 -21.64 -49.66
N VAL A 96 9.63 -22.23 -49.04
CA VAL A 96 9.55 -22.82 -47.70
C VAL A 96 9.50 -21.72 -46.63
N PHE A 97 10.28 -20.66 -46.80
CA PHE A 97 10.21 -19.47 -45.95
C PHE A 97 8.87 -18.74 -46.05
N SER A 98 8.37 -18.50 -47.27
CA SER A 98 7.07 -17.84 -47.47
C SER A 98 5.91 -18.66 -46.89
N ALA A 99 5.94 -20.00 -47.01
CA ALA A 99 4.96 -20.87 -46.38
C ALA A 99 5.01 -20.76 -44.84
N CYS A 100 6.20 -20.69 -44.23
CA CYS A 100 6.35 -20.51 -42.79
C CYS A 100 5.78 -19.17 -42.32
N ILE A 101 6.15 -18.07 -42.98
CA ILE A 101 5.66 -16.73 -42.71
C ILE A 101 4.12 -16.66 -42.83
N GLY A 102 3.55 -17.31 -43.84
CA GLY A 102 2.09 -17.42 -44.02
C GLY A 102 1.40 -18.24 -42.93
N THR A 103 1.98 -19.37 -42.53
CA THR A 103 1.41 -20.24 -41.46
C THR A 103 1.41 -19.55 -40.09
N ILE A 104 2.37 -18.66 -39.85
CA ILE A 104 2.44 -17.86 -38.62
C ILE A 104 1.38 -16.75 -38.61
N GLY A 105 1.23 -15.98 -39.70
CA GLY A 105 0.18 -14.96 -39.82
C GLY A 105 -1.24 -15.54 -39.83
N ALA A 106 -1.40 -16.77 -40.34
CA ALA A 106 -2.63 -17.54 -40.31
C ALA A 106 -3.18 -17.72 -38.87
N ILE A 107 -2.33 -18.15 -37.92
CA ILE A 107 -2.72 -18.31 -36.50
C ILE A 107 -3.15 -16.97 -35.89
N ALA A 108 -2.46 -15.87 -36.23
CA ALA A 108 -2.76 -14.55 -35.72
C ALA A 108 -4.16 -14.06 -36.12
N ALA A 109 -4.56 -14.28 -37.37
CA ALA A 109 -5.88 -13.92 -37.89
C ALA A 109 -7.01 -14.72 -37.22
N THR A 110 -6.87 -16.03 -37.08
CA THR A 110 -7.94 -16.90 -36.56
C THR A 110 -8.27 -16.64 -35.09
N VAL A 111 -7.29 -16.23 -34.28
CA VAL A 111 -7.54 -15.84 -32.88
C VAL A 111 -8.29 -14.51 -32.79
N ALA A 112 -7.97 -13.55 -33.67
CA ALA A 112 -8.73 -12.30 -33.78
C ALA A 112 -10.18 -12.53 -34.24
N SER A 113 -10.46 -13.62 -34.97
CA SER A 113 -11.82 -14.05 -35.34
C SER A 113 -12.44 -15.11 -34.40
N GLY A 114 -11.83 -15.40 -33.24
CA GLY A 114 -12.34 -16.41 -32.29
C GLY A 114 -12.49 -17.84 -32.84
N GLY A 115 -11.74 -18.20 -33.88
CA GLY A 115 -11.86 -19.47 -34.62
C GLY A 115 -12.57 -19.37 -35.97
N LEU A 116 -13.44 -18.38 -36.17
CA LEU A 116 -14.40 -18.34 -37.28
C LEU A 116 -13.79 -18.13 -38.69
N ALA A 117 -12.55 -17.64 -38.79
CA ALA A 117 -11.85 -17.47 -40.08
C ALA A 117 -10.76 -18.55 -40.25
N ALA A 118 -11.02 -19.51 -41.14
CA ALA A 118 -10.03 -20.49 -41.59
C ALA A 118 -9.03 -19.82 -42.57
N PRO A 119 -7.71 -19.81 -42.27
CA PRO A 119 -6.71 -19.07 -43.05
C PRO A 119 -6.12 -19.92 -44.19
N MET A 120 -5.84 -19.30 -45.33
CA MET A 120 -5.11 -19.96 -46.43
C MET A 120 -3.63 -20.16 -46.07
N ILE A 121 -3.27 -21.36 -45.63
CA ILE A 121 -1.88 -21.78 -45.37
C ILE A 121 -1.21 -22.19 -46.71
N PRO A 122 -0.13 -21.52 -47.17
CA PRO A 122 0.56 -21.89 -48.41
C PRO A 122 1.35 -23.20 -48.28
N ALA A 123 1.38 -24.03 -49.33
CA ALA A 123 2.12 -25.29 -49.32
C ALA A 123 3.64 -25.10 -49.46
N ALA A 124 4.43 -25.71 -48.56
CA ALA A 124 5.90 -25.61 -48.51
C ALA A 124 6.62 -26.50 -49.55
N ALA A 125 6.38 -26.23 -50.84
CA ALA A 125 6.73 -27.13 -51.96
C ALA A 125 8.23 -27.21 -52.35
N GLY A 126 9.08 -26.26 -51.93
CA GLY A 126 10.48 -26.18 -52.40
C GLY A 126 11.37 -27.38 -52.06
N SER A 127 12.19 -27.83 -53.00
CA SER A 127 13.16 -28.92 -52.86
C SER A 127 14.60 -28.41 -52.92
N ALA A 128 15.47 -28.88 -52.02
CA ALA A 128 16.81 -28.30 -51.77
C ALA A 128 17.89 -28.72 -52.81
N VAL A 129 17.51 -28.89 -54.08
CA VAL A 129 18.30 -29.64 -55.10
C VAL A 129 19.66 -29.01 -55.41
N ASN A 130 19.76 -27.67 -55.41
CA ASN A 130 20.98 -26.93 -55.77
C ASN A 130 21.62 -26.18 -54.58
N ALA A 131 21.33 -26.57 -53.33
CA ALA A 131 21.77 -25.86 -52.13
C ALA A 131 22.91 -26.58 -51.39
N GLY A 132 23.83 -25.82 -50.80
CA GLY A 132 24.90 -26.36 -49.94
C GLY A 132 24.35 -27.05 -48.68
N LYS A 133 25.12 -28.00 -48.11
CA LYS A 133 24.66 -28.89 -47.01
C LYS A 133 23.96 -28.17 -45.86
N ASN A 134 24.52 -27.07 -45.35
CA ASN A 134 23.95 -26.29 -44.25
C ASN A 134 22.56 -25.72 -44.60
N ILE A 135 22.39 -25.25 -45.83
CA ILE A 135 21.13 -24.67 -46.32
C ILE A 135 20.07 -25.75 -46.48
N ALA A 136 20.43 -26.93 -46.98
CA ALA A 136 19.52 -28.08 -47.06
C ALA A 136 19.06 -28.54 -45.65
N HIS A 137 19.93 -28.45 -44.65
CA HIS A 137 19.58 -28.70 -43.24
C HIS A 137 18.59 -27.65 -42.71
N ILE A 138 18.88 -26.35 -42.91
CA ILE A 138 17.99 -25.23 -42.53
C ILE A 138 16.59 -25.40 -43.16
N ILE A 139 16.50 -25.69 -44.46
CA ILE A 139 15.22 -25.91 -45.16
C ILE A 139 14.41 -27.05 -44.52
N ASN A 140 15.05 -28.15 -44.15
CA ASN A 140 14.38 -29.29 -43.53
C ASN A 140 13.90 -29.00 -42.10
N ILE A 141 14.67 -28.25 -41.30
CA ILE A 141 14.24 -27.76 -39.98
C ILE A 141 12.97 -26.92 -40.12
N ILE A 142 12.98 -25.94 -41.03
CA ILE A 142 11.83 -25.04 -41.24
C ILE A 142 10.59 -25.83 -41.67
N LYS A 143 10.72 -26.81 -42.57
CA LYS A 143 9.58 -27.70 -42.94
C LYS A 143 9.02 -28.47 -41.74
N GLY A 144 9.88 -28.98 -40.87
CA GLY A 144 9.46 -29.63 -39.62
C GLY A 144 8.71 -28.68 -38.68
N VAL A 145 9.19 -27.44 -38.55
CA VAL A 145 8.52 -26.42 -37.75
C VAL A 145 7.18 -26.00 -38.36
N VAL A 146 7.08 -25.75 -39.67
CA VAL A 146 5.81 -25.42 -40.35
C VAL A 146 4.76 -26.53 -40.17
N THR A 147 5.18 -27.78 -40.30
CA THR A 147 4.29 -28.94 -40.07
C THR A 147 3.81 -28.99 -38.62
N THR A 148 4.69 -28.66 -37.67
CA THR A 148 4.36 -28.60 -36.23
C THR A 148 3.40 -27.45 -35.93
N ILE A 149 3.66 -26.25 -36.46
CA ILE A 149 2.81 -25.06 -36.29
C ILE A 149 1.41 -25.29 -36.88
N LYS A 150 1.29 -25.97 -38.04
CA LYS A 150 -0.01 -26.38 -38.58
C LYS A 150 -0.74 -27.38 -37.66
N GLY A 151 -0.03 -28.37 -37.11
CA GLY A 151 -0.58 -29.32 -36.14
C GLY A 151 -0.91 -28.72 -34.76
N ILE A 152 -0.39 -27.53 -34.44
CA ILE A 152 -0.85 -26.71 -33.31
C ILE A 152 -2.17 -26.03 -33.67
N TYR A 153 -2.22 -25.32 -34.80
CA TYR A 153 -3.43 -24.64 -35.29
C TYR A 153 -4.65 -25.58 -35.34
N GLU A 154 -4.49 -26.78 -35.88
CA GLU A 154 -5.57 -27.78 -36.04
C GLU A 154 -6.16 -28.26 -34.71
N LYS A 155 -5.41 -28.17 -33.61
CA LYS A 155 -5.89 -28.45 -32.24
C LYS A 155 -6.44 -27.21 -31.55
N PHE A 156 -6.05 -26.03 -32.01
CA PHE A 156 -6.32 -24.76 -31.37
C PHE A 156 -7.69 -24.19 -31.76
N GLN A 157 -8.01 -24.18 -33.06
CA GLN A 157 -9.28 -23.68 -33.61
C GLN A 157 -10.53 -24.17 -32.85
N PRO A 158 -10.77 -25.49 -32.64
CA PRO A 158 -12.00 -25.97 -32.00
C PRO A 158 -12.11 -25.61 -30.50
N ILE A 159 -11.05 -25.13 -29.86
CA ILE A 159 -11.11 -24.62 -28.48
C ILE A 159 -11.58 -23.17 -28.49
N LEU A 160 -11.13 -22.36 -29.45
CA LEU A 160 -11.55 -20.96 -29.61
C LEU A 160 -13.06 -20.86 -29.89
N GLU A 161 -13.56 -21.67 -30.82
CA GLU A 161 -14.97 -21.66 -31.24
C GLU A 161 -15.92 -21.98 -30.08
N LYS A 162 -15.57 -22.97 -29.24
CA LYS A 162 -16.29 -23.30 -27.99
C LYS A 162 -16.31 -22.11 -27.02
N LEU A 163 -15.16 -21.49 -26.78
CA LEU A 163 -15.00 -20.38 -25.83
C LEU A 163 -15.77 -19.12 -26.25
N GLN A 164 -15.84 -18.84 -27.55
CA GLN A 164 -16.70 -17.78 -28.09
C GLN A 164 -18.19 -18.13 -27.91
N THR A 165 -18.61 -19.30 -28.40
CA THR A 165 -20.01 -19.75 -28.35
C THR A 165 -20.56 -19.74 -26.92
N LEU A 166 -19.76 -20.16 -25.94
CA LEU A 166 -20.17 -20.12 -24.54
C LEU A 166 -20.28 -18.69 -24.00
N ALA A 167 -19.30 -17.82 -24.26
CA ALA A 167 -19.33 -16.44 -23.77
C ALA A 167 -20.57 -15.69 -24.28
N GLU A 168 -20.91 -15.85 -25.56
CA GLU A 168 -22.13 -15.32 -26.16
C GLU A 168 -23.39 -15.94 -25.53
N THR A 169 -23.39 -17.26 -25.28
CA THR A 169 -24.52 -17.93 -24.59
C THR A 169 -24.74 -17.37 -23.18
N ILE A 170 -23.66 -17.17 -22.41
CA ILE A 170 -23.72 -16.64 -21.04
C ILE A 170 -24.11 -15.15 -21.05
N GLN A 171 -23.60 -14.35 -21.99
CA GLN A 171 -24.03 -12.96 -22.20
C GLN A 171 -25.54 -12.88 -22.49
N ASN A 172 -26.06 -13.72 -23.38
CA ASN A 172 -27.49 -13.78 -23.71
C ASN A 172 -28.34 -14.19 -22.51
N VAL A 173 -27.90 -15.17 -21.70
CA VAL A 173 -28.60 -15.58 -20.47
C VAL A 173 -28.58 -14.47 -19.42
N VAL A 174 -27.45 -13.80 -19.17
CA VAL A 174 -27.36 -12.67 -18.23
C VAL A 174 -28.21 -11.49 -18.67
N ALA A 175 -28.25 -11.18 -19.98
CA ALA A 175 -29.11 -10.13 -20.53
C ALA A 175 -30.60 -10.46 -20.37
N ALA A 176 -31.01 -11.69 -20.70
CA ALA A 176 -32.39 -12.15 -20.53
C ALA A 176 -32.83 -12.22 -19.06
N LEU A 177 -31.93 -12.64 -18.16
CA LEU A 177 -32.18 -12.63 -16.71
C LEU A 177 -32.36 -11.22 -16.16
N ASN A 178 -31.52 -10.26 -16.59
CA ASN A 178 -31.66 -8.87 -16.19
C ASN A 178 -32.96 -8.24 -16.72
N ALA A 179 -33.27 -8.41 -18.00
CA ALA A 179 -34.46 -7.84 -18.63
C ALA A 179 -35.79 -8.46 -18.15
N SER A 180 -35.79 -9.69 -17.62
CA SER A 180 -37.02 -10.39 -17.24
C SER A 180 -37.53 -10.03 -15.84
N GLN A 181 -38.84 -9.75 -15.76
CA GLN A 181 -39.60 -9.68 -14.50
C GLN A 181 -40.16 -11.05 -14.06
N THR A 182 -40.27 -12.04 -14.95
CA THR A 182 -40.87 -13.36 -14.65
C THR A 182 -40.19 -14.48 -15.43
N LEU A 183 -39.62 -15.46 -14.72
CA LEU A 183 -38.87 -16.57 -15.31
C LEU A 183 -39.72 -17.83 -15.58
N LYS A 184 -39.41 -18.50 -16.70
CA LYS A 184 -39.82 -19.87 -17.02
C LYS A 184 -38.71 -20.82 -16.60
N GLU A 185 -39.04 -21.94 -15.96
CA GLU A 185 -38.12 -22.82 -15.21
C GLU A 185 -37.12 -23.65 -16.06
N LYS A 186 -36.92 -23.34 -17.35
CA LYS A 186 -36.08 -24.14 -18.27
C LYS A 186 -34.86 -23.39 -18.83
N THR A 187 -34.09 -22.76 -17.94
CA THR A 187 -32.72 -22.28 -18.25
C THR A 187 -31.72 -23.13 -17.48
N ALA A 188 -31.30 -24.25 -18.06
CA ALA A 188 -30.34 -25.16 -17.46
C ALA A 188 -28.93 -24.57 -17.53
N LEU A 189 -28.53 -23.82 -16.50
CA LEU A 189 -27.16 -23.36 -16.28
C LEU A 189 -26.26 -24.56 -15.93
N GLN A 190 -25.82 -25.31 -16.95
CA GLN A 190 -24.70 -26.23 -16.81
C GLN A 190 -23.42 -25.41 -16.61
N ARG A 191 -22.68 -25.69 -15.53
CA ARG A 191 -21.33 -25.15 -15.33
C ARG A 191 -20.37 -25.87 -16.30
N PRO A 192 -19.82 -25.22 -17.32
CA PRO A 192 -18.99 -25.89 -18.31
C PRO A 192 -17.58 -26.06 -17.75
N ASP A 193 -17.11 -27.29 -17.60
CA ASP A 193 -15.72 -27.55 -17.23
C ASP A 193 -14.83 -27.40 -18.47
N MET A 194 -14.33 -26.17 -18.66
CA MET A 194 -13.40 -25.83 -19.73
C MET A 194 -11.94 -25.82 -19.26
N SER A 195 -11.68 -26.11 -17.98
CA SER A 195 -10.35 -25.96 -17.37
C SER A 195 -9.29 -26.72 -18.18
N LEU A 196 -9.58 -27.98 -18.51
CA LEU A 196 -8.70 -28.85 -19.30
C LEU A 196 -8.49 -28.32 -20.74
N ASP A 197 -9.54 -27.84 -21.42
CA ASP A 197 -9.43 -27.28 -22.77
C ASP A 197 -8.57 -26.00 -22.78
N ILE A 198 -8.62 -25.18 -21.71
CA ILE A 198 -7.87 -23.92 -21.61
C ILE A 198 -6.41 -24.14 -21.17
N PHE A 199 -6.13 -25.13 -20.31
CA PHE A 199 -4.75 -25.57 -20.07
C PHE A 199 -4.11 -26.12 -21.35
N ASN A 200 -4.86 -26.91 -22.13
CA ASN A 200 -4.41 -27.40 -23.44
C ASN A 200 -4.13 -26.23 -24.41
N ALA A 201 -5.01 -25.22 -24.49
CA ALA A 201 -4.78 -24.03 -25.31
C ALA A 201 -3.54 -23.23 -24.84
N THR A 202 -3.37 -23.03 -23.55
CA THR A 202 -2.24 -22.29 -22.99
C THR A 202 -0.91 -22.99 -23.30
N ALA A 203 -0.87 -24.32 -23.20
CA ALA A 203 0.29 -25.12 -23.58
C ALA A 203 0.55 -25.12 -25.10
N LEU A 204 -0.49 -25.11 -25.94
CA LEU A 204 -0.35 -24.96 -27.39
C LEU A 204 0.30 -23.62 -27.78
N TRP A 205 -0.01 -22.53 -27.06
CA TRP A 205 0.68 -21.24 -27.21
C TRP A 205 2.17 -21.32 -26.81
N ASP A 206 2.54 -22.05 -25.76
CA ASP A 206 3.96 -22.23 -25.38
C ASP A 206 4.73 -23.06 -26.41
N ILE A 207 4.15 -24.16 -26.89
CA ILE A 207 4.77 -24.98 -27.95
C ILE A 207 4.96 -24.13 -29.22
N PHE A 208 4.02 -23.24 -29.54
CA PHE A 208 4.15 -22.29 -30.65
C PHE A 208 5.27 -21.27 -30.42
N ARG A 209 5.43 -20.73 -29.20
CA ARG A 209 6.57 -19.87 -28.84
C ARG A 209 7.91 -20.59 -29.00
N GLU A 210 8.07 -21.77 -28.43
CA GLU A 210 9.29 -22.58 -28.56
C GLU A 210 9.63 -22.87 -30.04
N LYS A 211 8.61 -23.01 -30.90
CA LYS A 211 8.78 -23.17 -32.35
C LYS A 211 9.13 -21.86 -33.07
N ILE A 212 8.75 -20.70 -32.56
CA ILE A 212 9.24 -19.39 -33.02
C ILE A 212 10.71 -19.21 -32.64
N ASP A 213 11.08 -19.54 -31.39
CA ASP A 213 12.45 -19.46 -30.88
C ASP A 213 13.40 -20.42 -31.64
N ASP A 214 12.95 -21.63 -32.00
CA ASP A 214 13.67 -22.54 -32.91
C ASP A 214 13.96 -21.89 -34.28
N ILE A 215 12.99 -21.20 -34.88
CA ILE A 215 13.17 -20.53 -36.18
C ILE A 215 14.18 -19.38 -36.02
N GLU A 216 14.01 -18.50 -35.04
CA GLU A 216 14.91 -17.34 -34.86
C GLU A 216 16.36 -17.80 -34.65
N LYS A 217 16.56 -18.86 -33.85
CA LYS A 217 17.87 -19.50 -33.65
C LYS A 217 18.42 -20.12 -34.94
N THR A 218 17.58 -20.76 -35.75
CA THR A 218 17.96 -21.30 -37.07
C THR A 218 18.33 -20.19 -38.07
N LEU A 219 17.79 -18.97 -37.89
CA LEU A 219 18.10 -17.77 -38.68
C LEU A 219 19.10 -16.83 -37.97
N SER A 220 19.89 -17.35 -37.04
CA SER A 220 20.98 -16.60 -36.40
C SER A 220 22.04 -16.15 -37.42
N GLU A 221 22.43 -17.02 -38.35
CA GLU A 221 23.38 -16.74 -39.45
C GLU A 221 22.87 -15.71 -40.50
N ILE A 222 21.58 -15.35 -40.46
CA ILE A 222 20.93 -14.46 -41.44
C ILE A 222 20.60 -13.14 -40.75
N ASP A 223 21.43 -12.11 -40.91
CA ASP A 223 21.21 -10.82 -40.25
C ASP A 223 20.62 -9.75 -41.19
N PHE A 224 19.53 -9.12 -40.73
CA PHE A 224 18.92 -7.92 -41.32
C PHE A 224 17.93 -7.29 -40.33
N GLU A 225 17.81 -5.96 -40.35
CA GLU A 225 17.15 -5.16 -39.30
C GLU A 225 15.71 -5.58 -38.96
N ALA A 226 14.93 -6.03 -39.95
CA ALA A 226 13.55 -6.46 -39.75
C ALA A 226 13.39 -7.76 -38.95
N LYS A 227 14.45 -8.58 -38.81
CA LYS A 227 14.43 -9.88 -38.11
C LYS A 227 13.97 -9.73 -36.65
N GLY A 228 14.73 -9.02 -35.84
CA GLY A 228 14.44 -8.89 -34.40
C GLY A 228 13.09 -8.22 -34.12
N LYS A 229 12.71 -7.22 -34.92
CA LYS A 229 11.42 -6.52 -34.79
C LYS A 229 10.23 -7.47 -35.06
N TYR A 230 10.31 -8.32 -36.08
CA TYR A 230 9.29 -9.32 -36.38
C TYR A 230 9.22 -10.43 -35.31
N PHE A 231 10.36 -11.02 -34.92
CA PHE A 231 10.38 -12.07 -33.90
C PHE A 231 9.95 -11.58 -32.51
N PHE A 232 10.27 -10.33 -32.14
CA PHE A 232 9.73 -9.71 -30.94
C PHE A 232 8.20 -9.59 -31.00
N ALA A 233 7.65 -9.00 -32.06
CA ALA A 233 6.20 -8.83 -32.23
C ALA A 233 5.42 -10.15 -32.26
N LEU A 234 6.03 -11.24 -32.75
CA LEU A 234 5.47 -12.59 -32.67
C LEU A 234 5.41 -13.11 -31.22
N LYS A 235 6.46 -12.92 -30.42
CA LYS A 235 6.46 -13.34 -29.01
C LYS A 235 5.46 -12.51 -28.19
N THR A 236 5.32 -11.23 -28.49
CA THR A 236 4.27 -10.37 -27.93
C THR A 236 2.86 -10.87 -28.29
N LEU A 237 2.66 -11.36 -29.53
CA LEU A 237 1.38 -11.92 -29.97
C LEU A 237 0.98 -13.15 -29.15
N VAL A 238 1.92 -14.04 -28.82
CA VAL A 238 1.65 -15.21 -27.95
C VAL A 238 1.19 -14.78 -26.56
N ILE A 239 1.84 -13.77 -25.98
CA ILE A 239 1.48 -13.23 -24.64
C ILE A 239 0.07 -12.66 -24.69
N ASN A 240 -0.21 -11.74 -25.62
CA ASN A 240 -1.55 -11.15 -25.78
C ASN A 240 -2.63 -12.21 -26.07
N GLY A 241 -2.29 -13.25 -26.84
CA GLY A 241 -3.20 -14.33 -27.20
C GLY A 241 -3.57 -15.23 -26.02
N LYS A 242 -2.64 -15.46 -25.08
CA LYS A 242 -2.93 -16.10 -23.78
C LYS A 242 -3.81 -15.22 -22.91
N THR A 243 -3.48 -13.94 -22.78
CA THR A 243 -4.24 -12.97 -21.97
C THR A 243 -5.69 -12.88 -22.44
N TYR A 244 -5.94 -12.81 -23.75
CA TYR A 244 -7.30 -12.78 -24.29
C TYR A 244 -8.11 -14.02 -23.87
N LEU A 245 -7.55 -15.23 -24.00
CA LEU A 245 -8.24 -16.47 -23.60
C LEU A 245 -8.56 -16.53 -22.11
N GLN A 246 -7.61 -16.12 -21.26
CA GLN A 246 -7.83 -16.06 -19.80
C GLN A 246 -8.91 -15.05 -19.42
N THR A 247 -9.00 -13.90 -20.12
CA THR A 247 -10.10 -12.95 -19.90
C THR A 247 -11.45 -13.43 -20.43
N GLN A 248 -11.47 -14.22 -21.50
CA GLN A 248 -12.67 -14.86 -22.05
C GLN A 248 -13.21 -15.95 -21.09
N GLU A 249 -12.32 -16.74 -20.47
CA GLU A 249 -12.68 -17.70 -19.40
C GLU A 249 -13.30 -17.00 -18.19
N ASN A 250 -12.64 -15.98 -17.66
CA ASN A 250 -13.14 -15.23 -16.49
C ASN A 250 -14.50 -14.57 -16.79
N LEU A 251 -14.75 -14.08 -18.00
CA LEU A 251 -16.08 -13.60 -18.41
C LEU A 251 -17.14 -14.71 -18.30
N CYS A 252 -16.84 -15.92 -18.80
CA CYS A 252 -17.75 -17.06 -18.70
C CYS A 252 -18.02 -17.43 -17.24
N GLN A 253 -16.97 -17.48 -16.38
CA GLN A 253 -17.14 -17.77 -14.97
C GLN A 253 -18.04 -16.74 -14.26
N ARG A 254 -17.70 -15.45 -14.35
CA ARG A 254 -18.43 -14.39 -13.63
C ARG A 254 -19.84 -14.16 -14.17
N GLY A 255 -20.05 -14.40 -15.48
CA GLY A 255 -21.39 -14.40 -16.07
C GLY A 255 -22.26 -15.56 -15.58
N ASN A 256 -21.69 -16.75 -15.43
CA ASN A 256 -22.39 -17.88 -14.84
C ASN A 256 -22.71 -17.64 -13.35
N GLU A 257 -21.78 -17.08 -12.57
CA GLU A 257 -22.01 -16.72 -11.15
C GLU A 257 -23.15 -15.71 -11.00
N LEU A 258 -23.11 -14.61 -11.77
CA LEU A 258 -24.17 -13.60 -11.82
C LEU A 258 -25.52 -14.21 -12.25
N ALA A 259 -25.54 -15.05 -13.28
CA ALA A 259 -26.75 -15.74 -13.72
C ALA A 259 -27.35 -16.63 -12.63
N LEU A 260 -26.49 -17.28 -11.82
CA LEU A 260 -26.90 -18.11 -10.68
C LEU A 260 -27.52 -17.29 -9.54
N VAL A 261 -26.97 -16.10 -9.25
CA VAL A 261 -27.51 -15.15 -8.26
C VAL A 261 -28.86 -14.60 -8.73
N LEU A 262 -28.93 -14.03 -9.95
CA LEU A 262 -30.16 -13.48 -10.53
C LEU A 262 -31.29 -14.51 -10.59
N LEU A 263 -30.98 -15.74 -10.99
CA LEU A 263 -31.97 -16.84 -11.02
C LEU A 263 -32.48 -17.18 -9.62
N LYS A 264 -31.60 -17.24 -8.61
CA LYS A 264 -31.97 -17.56 -7.22
C LYS A 264 -32.82 -16.46 -6.58
N VAL A 265 -32.43 -15.19 -6.72
CA VAL A 265 -33.22 -14.04 -6.22
C VAL A 265 -34.61 -14.03 -6.87
N LYS A 266 -34.68 -14.09 -8.21
CA LYS A 266 -35.96 -13.96 -8.94
C LYS A 266 -36.90 -15.16 -8.77
N LEU A 267 -36.40 -16.37 -8.56
CA LEU A 267 -37.26 -17.54 -8.26
C LEU A 267 -37.91 -17.44 -6.87
N GLN A 268 -37.19 -16.99 -5.84
CA GLN A 268 -37.73 -17.00 -4.47
C GLN A 268 -38.88 -16.00 -4.25
N HIS A 269 -38.90 -14.88 -4.98
CA HIS A 269 -40.03 -13.93 -5.00
C HIS A 269 -41.32 -14.55 -5.58
N LYS A 270 -41.19 -15.45 -6.57
CA LYS A 270 -42.33 -16.16 -7.17
C LYS A 270 -42.93 -17.19 -6.21
N ASP A 271 -42.08 -17.90 -5.47
CA ASP A 271 -42.51 -19.00 -4.61
C ASP A 271 -43.10 -18.57 -3.27
N GLN A 272 -42.78 -17.37 -2.77
CA GLN A 272 -43.29 -16.82 -1.50
C GLN A 272 -44.81 -17.03 -1.31
N LYS A 273 -45.61 -16.54 -2.26
CA LYS A 273 -47.08 -16.61 -2.22
C LYS A 273 -47.61 -18.04 -2.30
N ARG A 274 -46.93 -18.92 -3.06
CA ARG A 274 -47.26 -20.34 -3.20
C ARG A 274 -47.03 -21.09 -1.88
N LEU A 275 -45.94 -20.79 -1.19
CA LEU A 275 -45.57 -21.43 0.07
C LEU A 275 -46.48 -20.99 1.22
N ALA A 276 -46.84 -19.71 1.30
CA ALA A 276 -47.81 -19.21 2.27
C ALA A 276 -49.20 -19.87 2.12
N LEU A 277 -49.68 -20.05 0.88
CA LEU A 277 -50.94 -20.77 0.61
C LEU A 277 -50.84 -22.28 0.92
N SER A 278 -49.67 -22.89 0.68
CA SER A 278 -49.42 -24.30 1.00
C SER A 278 -49.39 -24.54 2.53
N ALA A 279 -48.83 -23.59 3.30
CA ALA A 279 -48.81 -23.64 4.75
C ALA A 279 -50.22 -23.76 5.36
N THR A 280 -51.20 -23.00 4.86
CA THR A 280 -52.61 -23.11 5.28
C THR A 280 -53.28 -24.43 4.87
N ALA A 281 -52.81 -25.13 3.83
CA ALA A 281 -53.34 -26.43 3.44
C ALA A 281 -52.72 -27.61 4.23
N THR A 282 -51.61 -27.39 4.94
CA THR A 282 -50.83 -28.45 5.60
C THR A 282 -51.59 -29.09 6.78
N GLU A 283 -52.55 -28.36 7.37
CA GLU A 283 -53.39 -28.83 8.48
C GLU A 283 -54.33 -29.99 8.08
N GLN A 284 -54.66 -30.13 6.79
CA GLN A 284 -55.65 -31.09 6.31
C GLN A 284 -55.07 -32.29 5.54
N GLN A 285 -53.82 -32.20 5.05
CA GLN A 285 -53.25 -33.22 4.14
C GLN A 285 -51.76 -33.47 4.39
N GLY A 286 -51.42 -34.66 4.90
CA GLY A 286 -50.03 -35.07 5.16
C GLY A 286 -49.11 -35.05 3.93
N ALA A 287 -49.63 -35.30 2.73
CA ALA A 287 -48.84 -35.20 1.49
C ALA A 287 -48.37 -33.76 1.18
N VAL A 288 -49.10 -32.74 1.64
CA VAL A 288 -48.69 -31.33 1.52
C VAL A 288 -47.53 -31.02 2.46
N LEU A 289 -47.47 -31.64 3.64
CA LEU A 289 -46.33 -31.51 4.56
C LEU A 289 -45.03 -32.00 3.94
N ASP A 290 -45.03 -33.15 3.26
CA ASP A 290 -43.80 -33.67 2.62
C ASP A 290 -43.35 -32.81 1.43
N LEU A 291 -44.30 -32.29 0.64
CA LEU A 291 -44.00 -31.31 -0.42
C LEU A 291 -43.41 -30.02 0.16
N LEU A 292 -43.92 -29.56 1.31
CA LEU A 292 -43.45 -28.35 1.99
C LEU A 292 -42.09 -28.55 2.66
N LYS A 293 -41.83 -29.72 3.27
CA LYS A 293 -40.50 -30.11 3.79
C LYS A 293 -39.47 -30.12 2.65
N ARG A 294 -39.81 -30.63 1.46
CA ARG A 294 -38.94 -30.57 0.26
C ARG A 294 -38.68 -29.14 -0.19
N ALA A 295 -39.73 -28.33 -0.38
CA ALA A 295 -39.55 -26.94 -0.84
C ALA A 295 -38.77 -26.07 0.17
N MET A 296 -38.89 -26.32 1.47
CA MET A 296 -38.09 -25.67 2.50
C MET A 296 -36.63 -26.16 2.52
N PHE A 297 -36.37 -27.42 2.18
CA PHE A 297 -35.02 -27.94 1.96
C PHE A 297 -34.36 -27.30 0.74
N ASP A 298 -35.09 -27.12 -0.37
CA ASP A 298 -34.60 -26.42 -1.56
C ASP A 298 -34.26 -24.94 -1.27
N ARG A 299 -35.05 -24.27 -0.41
CA ARG A 299 -34.72 -22.93 0.13
C ARG A 299 -33.49 -22.94 1.05
N LEU A 300 -33.29 -24.00 1.85
CA LEU A 300 -32.07 -24.15 2.66
C LEU A 300 -30.82 -24.35 1.80
N LEU A 301 -30.89 -25.18 0.76
CA LEU A 301 -29.80 -25.34 -0.22
C LEU A 301 -29.56 -24.04 -1.00
N THR A 302 -30.61 -23.28 -1.31
CA THR A 302 -30.50 -21.95 -1.93
C THR A 302 -29.73 -20.98 -1.03
N ILE A 303 -30.13 -20.85 0.24
CA ILE A 303 -29.47 -19.96 1.21
C ILE A 303 -28.02 -20.41 1.47
N ARG A 304 -27.75 -21.70 1.71
CA ARG A 304 -26.38 -22.22 1.83
C ARG A 304 -25.52 -21.97 0.58
N SER A 305 -26.12 -21.88 -0.60
CA SER A 305 -25.40 -21.47 -1.81
C SER A 305 -25.07 -19.97 -1.86
N LEU A 306 -25.89 -19.11 -1.26
CA LEU A 306 -25.61 -17.67 -1.17
C LEU A 306 -24.53 -17.41 -0.11
N VAL A 307 -24.61 -18.08 1.05
CA VAL A 307 -23.54 -18.13 2.05
C VAL A 307 -22.22 -18.62 1.42
N PHE A 308 -22.27 -19.64 0.57
CA PHE A 308 -21.10 -20.11 -0.18
C PHE A 308 -20.50 -19.00 -1.06
N LEU A 309 -21.32 -18.28 -1.85
CA LEU A 309 -20.85 -17.21 -2.74
C LEU A 309 -20.28 -16.02 -1.97
N ASP A 310 -20.92 -15.63 -0.88
CA ASP A 310 -20.42 -14.61 0.05
C ASP A 310 -19.06 -15.00 0.64
N PHE A 311 -18.93 -16.22 1.17
CA PHE A 311 -17.66 -16.72 1.70
C PHE A 311 -16.57 -16.85 0.62
N GLN A 312 -16.93 -17.09 -0.65
CA GLN A 312 -15.99 -17.02 -1.77
C GLN A 312 -15.50 -15.59 -2.00
N ILE A 313 -16.36 -14.57 -1.92
CA ILE A 313 -15.95 -13.15 -2.05
C ILE A 313 -15.00 -12.76 -0.90
N TYR A 314 -15.28 -13.15 0.34
CA TYR A 314 -14.34 -12.98 1.46
C TYR A 314 -13.03 -13.77 1.27
N SER A 315 -13.09 -14.95 0.65
CA SER A 315 -11.89 -15.72 0.29
C SER A 315 -11.07 -15.04 -0.79
N GLU A 316 -11.68 -14.53 -1.86
CA GLU A 316 -11.01 -13.79 -2.93
C GLU A 316 -10.38 -12.49 -2.41
N ALA A 317 -11.10 -11.75 -1.57
CA ALA A 317 -10.57 -10.56 -0.89
C ALA A 317 -9.37 -10.90 0.02
N TYR A 318 -9.47 -11.96 0.83
CA TYR A 318 -8.36 -12.43 1.67
C TYR A 318 -7.16 -12.89 0.81
N MET A 319 -7.40 -13.68 -0.25
CA MET A 319 -6.35 -14.20 -1.14
C MET A 319 -5.62 -13.07 -1.88
N PHE A 320 -6.33 -12.02 -2.32
CA PHE A 320 -5.73 -10.81 -2.87
C PHE A 320 -4.94 -10.03 -1.81
N HIS A 321 -5.55 -9.77 -0.65
CA HIS A 321 -4.89 -9.02 0.43
C HIS A 321 -3.63 -9.73 0.95
N ALA A 322 -3.67 -11.05 1.04
CA ALA A 322 -2.57 -11.90 1.49
C ALA A 322 -1.61 -12.35 0.39
N LEU A 323 -1.90 -12.12 -0.89
CA LEU A 323 -1.17 -12.70 -2.02
C LEU A 323 -0.89 -14.20 -1.83
N THR A 324 -1.97 -14.98 -1.72
CA THR A 324 -1.90 -16.44 -1.66
C THR A 324 -2.93 -17.06 -2.62
N ASP A 325 -2.50 -18.13 -3.26
CA ASP A 325 -3.26 -19.05 -4.10
C ASP A 325 -4.22 -19.97 -3.30
N ARG A 326 -4.09 -19.99 -1.96
CA ARG A 326 -4.79 -20.95 -1.10
C ARG A 326 -5.90 -20.27 -0.31
N PRO A 327 -7.16 -20.73 -0.42
CA PRO A 327 -8.23 -20.23 0.42
C PRO A 327 -7.97 -20.61 1.90
N PRO A 328 -8.29 -19.73 2.87
CA PRO A 328 -7.98 -19.95 4.28
C PRO A 328 -8.88 -21.02 4.95
N VAL A 329 -9.97 -21.42 4.29
CA VAL A 329 -10.93 -22.43 4.73
C VAL A 329 -11.47 -23.22 3.54
N HIS A 330 -12.01 -24.43 3.78
CA HIS A 330 -12.72 -25.20 2.75
C HIS A 330 -14.23 -24.89 2.78
N ILE A 331 -14.66 -24.05 1.84
CA ILE A 331 -16.05 -23.62 1.65
C ILE A 331 -16.77 -24.62 0.74
N SER A 332 -17.98 -25.06 1.09
CA SER A 332 -18.76 -26.02 0.30
C SER A 332 -20.27 -25.77 0.41
N PRO A 333 -21.03 -25.70 -0.70
CA PRO A 333 -22.43 -25.25 -0.69
C PRO A 333 -23.40 -26.24 0.00
N VAL A 334 -22.96 -27.46 0.30
CA VAL A 334 -23.74 -28.46 1.05
C VAL A 334 -23.45 -28.45 2.56
N LYS A 335 -22.43 -27.70 3.02
CA LYS A 335 -21.98 -27.62 4.41
C LYS A 335 -23.06 -27.09 5.36
N PRO A 336 -23.21 -27.62 6.59
CA PRO A 336 -24.09 -27.07 7.61
C PRO A 336 -23.75 -25.63 8.01
N VAL A 337 -24.77 -24.83 8.36
CA VAL A 337 -24.56 -23.43 8.80
C VAL A 337 -23.73 -23.28 10.09
N PRO A 338 -23.76 -24.19 11.09
CA PRO A 338 -22.84 -24.12 12.22
C PRO A 338 -21.35 -24.14 11.79
N ASP A 339 -21.00 -24.99 10.85
CA ASP A 339 -19.63 -25.13 10.34
C ASP A 339 -19.19 -23.90 9.52
N TYR A 340 -20.14 -23.14 8.95
CA TYR A 340 -19.86 -21.83 8.35
C TYR A 340 -19.52 -20.76 9.41
N LEU A 341 -20.07 -20.86 10.63
CA LEU A 341 -19.67 -19.98 11.74
C LEU A 341 -18.25 -20.32 12.23
N GLU A 342 -17.88 -21.60 12.21
CA GLU A 342 -16.51 -22.05 12.47
C GLU A 342 -15.55 -21.54 11.38
N ASP A 343 -15.96 -21.57 10.10
CA ASP A 343 -15.20 -20.96 9.00
C ASP A 343 -15.08 -19.44 9.15
N ALA A 344 -16.12 -18.73 9.58
CA ALA A 344 -16.04 -17.29 9.87
C ALA A 344 -15.04 -16.98 10.99
N ALA A 345 -15.03 -17.79 12.06
CA ALA A 345 -14.02 -17.70 13.12
C ALA A 345 -12.60 -18.00 12.59
N LYS A 346 -12.45 -18.98 11.68
CA LYS A 346 -11.18 -19.26 10.99
C LYS A 346 -10.76 -18.11 10.06
N PHE A 347 -11.69 -17.44 9.37
CA PHE A 347 -11.40 -16.23 8.59
C PHE A 347 -10.87 -15.13 9.50
N GLN A 348 -11.56 -14.81 10.59
CA GLN A 348 -11.13 -13.80 11.57
C GLN A 348 -9.77 -14.15 12.19
N ALA A 349 -9.56 -15.41 12.58
CA ALA A 349 -8.28 -15.89 13.11
C ALA A 349 -7.16 -15.82 12.08
N ASN A 350 -7.41 -16.16 10.80
CA ASN A 350 -6.44 -16.02 9.73
C ASN A 350 -6.13 -14.55 9.40
N ILE A 351 -7.13 -13.65 9.40
CA ILE A 351 -6.94 -12.20 9.21
C ILE A 351 -6.09 -11.62 10.36
N ALA A 352 -6.40 -11.96 11.62
CA ALA A 352 -5.61 -11.54 12.77
C ALA A 352 -4.19 -12.12 12.77
N THR A 353 -4.04 -13.39 12.39
CA THR A 353 -2.74 -14.07 12.22
C THR A 353 -1.93 -13.49 11.07
N PHE A 354 -2.59 -13.10 9.98
CA PHE A 354 -1.97 -12.44 8.84
C PHE A 354 -1.50 -11.03 9.22
N GLY A 355 -2.37 -10.20 9.80
CA GLY A 355 -2.03 -8.83 10.22
C GLY A 355 -1.01 -8.73 11.35
N SER A 356 -0.84 -9.79 12.15
CA SER A 356 0.22 -9.88 13.17
C SER A 356 1.54 -10.45 12.66
N ARG A 357 1.54 -11.19 11.55
CA ARG A 357 2.76 -11.71 10.89
C ARG A 357 3.30 -10.81 9.78
N ILE A 358 2.41 -10.14 9.04
CA ILE A 358 2.76 -9.26 7.92
C ILE A 358 2.77 -7.81 8.40
N MET A 359 3.97 -7.27 8.58
CA MET A 359 4.17 -5.86 8.85
C MET A 359 3.79 -5.03 7.61
N VAL A 360 2.68 -4.29 7.70
CA VAL A 360 2.28 -3.33 6.66
C VAL A 360 3.36 -2.25 6.52
N GLN A 361 3.95 -2.17 5.34
CA GLN A 361 4.95 -1.15 5.00
C GLN A 361 4.25 0.18 4.66
N GLN A 362 4.97 1.31 4.79
CA GLN A 362 4.54 2.60 4.24
C GLN A 362 5.64 3.09 3.28
N CYS A 363 5.28 3.63 2.12
CA CYS A 363 6.22 3.95 1.04
C CYS A 363 5.73 5.08 0.10
N LYS A 364 6.59 6.06 -0.24
CA LYS A 364 6.33 7.10 -1.25
C LYS A 364 6.34 6.52 -2.65
N PHE A 365 5.19 6.62 -3.29
CA PHE A 365 5.07 6.54 -4.73
C PHE A 365 4.71 7.95 -5.23
N SER A 366 5.51 8.46 -6.17
CA SER A 366 5.56 9.87 -6.56
C SER A 366 5.77 9.98 -8.06
N ILE A 367 4.68 9.77 -8.80
CA ILE A 367 4.62 9.99 -10.24
C ILE A 367 4.39 11.47 -10.54
N LEU A 368 4.89 11.95 -11.68
CA LEU A 368 4.43 13.16 -12.35
C LEU A 368 3.83 12.71 -13.69
N THR A 369 2.58 13.03 -13.97
CA THR A 369 1.88 12.52 -15.17
C THR A 369 0.77 13.47 -15.67
N CYS A 370 0.41 13.36 -16.94
CA CYS A 370 -0.80 13.98 -17.51
C CYS A 370 -2.01 13.03 -17.52
N GLY A 371 -1.86 11.81 -17.01
CA GLY A 371 -2.92 10.79 -17.01
C GLY A 371 -3.22 10.27 -18.41
N ASP A 372 -4.50 10.23 -18.76
CA ASP A 372 -5.04 9.85 -20.07
C ASP A 372 -5.10 11.04 -21.05
N ALA A 373 -4.57 12.21 -20.68
CA ALA A 373 -4.30 13.30 -21.61
C ALA A 373 -2.93 13.11 -22.31
N ALA A 374 -2.88 13.39 -23.61
CA ALA A 374 -1.69 13.18 -24.44
C ALA A 374 -0.48 14.06 -24.03
N ASP A 375 -0.74 15.24 -23.46
CA ASP A 375 0.25 16.21 -23.00
C ASP A 375 -0.36 17.17 -21.95
N ALA A 376 0.45 18.10 -21.45
CA ALA A 376 0.01 19.12 -20.50
C ALA A 376 -1.08 20.06 -21.09
N THR A 377 -1.06 20.31 -22.40
CA THR A 377 -2.09 21.10 -23.10
C THR A 377 -3.45 20.39 -23.09
N GLY A 378 -3.46 19.07 -23.33
CA GLY A 378 -4.64 18.22 -23.20
C GLY A 378 -5.15 18.12 -21.77
N LEU A 379 -4.25 18.02 -20.79
CA LEU A 379 -4.58 18.04 -19.36
C LEU A 379 -5.29 19.35 -18.99
N GLN A 380 -4.70 20.49 -19.37
CA GLN A 380 -5.31 21.82 -19.20
C GLN A 380 -6.70 21.89 -19.86
N SER A 381 -6.84 21.40 -21.09
CA SER A 381 -8.09 21.46 -21.85
C SER A 381 -9.23 20.65 -21.22
N ARG A 382 -8.94 19.53 -20.54
CA ARG A 382 -9.92 18.72 -19.79
C ARG A 382 -10.28 19.38 -18.46
N LEU A 383 -9.28 19.76 -17.66
CA LEU A 383 -9.51 20.40 -16.36
C LEU A 383 -10.30 21.72 -16.49
N LEU A 384 -10.05 22.53 -17.52
CA LEU A 384 -10.80 23.76 -17.80
C LEU A 384 -12.27 23.54 -18.20
N LYS A 385 -12.64 22.35 -18.70
CA LYS A 385 -14.04 21.96 -18.97
C LYS A 385 -14.74 21.38 -17.74
N GLY A 386 -13.99 21.04 -16.70
CA GLY A 386 -14.48 20.21 -15.58
C GLY A 386 -14.48 18.71 -15.88
N ASP A 387 -13.85 18.27 -16.98
CA ASP A 387 -13.70 16.85 -17.31
C ASP A 387 -12.76 16.20 -16.29
N ALA A 388 -13.11 14.99 -15.83
CA ALA A 388 -12.19 14.17 -15.05
C ALA A 388 -11.00 13.68 -15.90
N VAL A 389 -9.88 13.35 -15.25
CA VAL A 389 -8.63 12.86 -15.85
C VAL A 389 -8.28 11.52 -15.21
N ASN A 390 -7.97 10.51 -16.01
CA ASN A 390 -7.69 9.16 -15.50
C ASN A 390 -6.19 8.91 -15.38
N VAL A 391 -5.72 8.40 -14.25
CA VAL A 391 -4.33 8.04 -14.00
C VAL A 391 -4.23 6.54 -13.70
N THR A 392 -3.79 5.77 -14.69
CA THR A 392 -3.62 4.31 -14.55
C THR A 392 -2.26 3.98 -13.93
N LEU A 393 -2.24 3.46 -12.71
CA LEU A 393 -1.04 2.99 -12.02
C LEU A 393 -0.83 1.48 -12.30
N SER A 394 -0.14 1.17 -13.40
CA SER A 394 0.17 -0.22 -13.77
C SER A 394 1.15 -0.88 -12.77
N PRO A 395 0.97 -2.18 -12.42
CA PRO A 395 1.99 -2.98 -11.73
C PRO A 395 3.35 -3.00 -12.42
N GLU A 396 3.36 -2.83 -13.75
CA GLU A 396 4.56 -2.83 -14.60
C GLU A 396 5.37 -1.51 -14.50
N ASN A 397 4.85 -0.49 -13.81
CA ASN A 397 5.54 0.79 -13.66
C ASN A 397 6.81 0.61 -12.79
N PRO A 398 8.01 1.02 -13.24
CA PRO A 398 9.27 0.85 -12.50
C PRO A 398 9.28 1.39 -11.07
N MET A 399 8.38 2.31 -10.74
CA MET A 399 8.17 2.85 -9.40
C MET A 399 7.74 1.79 -8.37
N PHE A 400 7.07 0.72 -8.80
CA PHE A 400 6.59 -0.37 -7.95
C PHE A 400 7.48 -1.62 -8.04
N ALA A 401 8.56 -1.58 -8.82
CA ALA A 401 9.46 -2.71 -9.00
C ALA A 401 10.09 -3.15 -7.66
N GLY A 402 9.89 -4.43 -7.31
CA GLY A 402 10.35 -5.01 -6.05
C GLY A 402 9.45 -4.75 -4.84
N PHE A 403 8.26 -4.19 -5.03
CA PHE A 403 7.20 -4.10 -4.01
C PHE A 403 6.09 -5.13 -4.30
N SER A 404 5.43 -5.61 -3.25
CA SER A 404 4.26 -6.51 -3.27
C SER A 404 3.39 -6.19 -2.05
N ARG A 405 2.09 -6.51 -2.07
CA ARG A 405 1.13 -6.16 -1.01
C ARG A 405 1.02 -4.65 -0.78
N ILE A 406 0.98 -3.89 -1.87
CA ILE A 406 0.91 -2.42 -1.80
C ILE A 406 -0.52 -2.01 -1.42
N ARG A 407 -0.71 -1.21 -0.37
CA ARG A 407 -2.03 -0.81 0.17
C ARG A 407 -2.06 0.70 0.41
N VAL A 408 -3.15 1.37 0.04
CA VAL A 408 -3.28 2.83 0.18
C VAL A 408 -3.70 3.21 1.60
N SER A 409 -2.91 4.06 2.25
CA SER A 409 -3.30 4.73 3.50
C SER A 409 -3.78 6.17 3.29
N LYS A 410 -3.21 6.88 2.30
CA LYS A 410 -3.65 8.21 1.80
C LYS A 410 -3.30 8.33 0.31
N ALA A 411 -3.96 9.21 -0.42
CA ALA A 411 -3.56 9.60 -1.78
C ALA A 411 -3.57 11.13 -1.93
N ARG A 412 -2.44 11.73 -2.31
CA ARG A 412 -2.31 13.19 -2.56
C ARG A 412 -2.17 13.44 -4.05
N CYS A 413 -2.72 14.56 -4.54
CA CYS A 413 -2.58 14.98 -5.93
C CYS A 413 -2.38 16.50 -6.00
N TYR A 414 -1.32 16.96 -6.65
CA TYR A 414 -1.05 18.39 -6.86
C TYR A 414 -1.04 18.72 -8.36
N LEU A 415 -1.69 19.82 -8.76
CA LEU A 415 -1.60 20.40 -10.11
C LEU A 415 -0.30 21.21 -10.25
N GLU A 416 0.79 20.56 -10.67
CA GLU A 416 2.11 21.20 -10.73
C GLU A 416 2.17 22.30 -11.78
N GLY A 417 2.34 23.56 -11.34
CA GLY A 417 2.44 24.73 -12.22
C GLY A 417 1.13 25.45 -12.55
N ALA A 418 0.02 25.05 -11.93
CA ALA A 418 -1.20 25.87 -11.85
C ALA A 418 -1.13 26.82 -10.65
N ILE A 419 -1.72 28.01 -10.76
CA ILE A 419 -1.75 29.07 -9.72
C ILE A 419 -3.15 29.73 -9.65
N THR A 420 -3.46 30.47 -8.58
CA THR A 420 -4.72 31.23 -8.50
C THR A 420 -4.79 32.33 -9.56
N ALA A 421 -5.95 32.53 -10.20
CA ALA A 421 -6.14 33.57 -11.20
C ALA A 421 -6.24 34.98 -10.56
N VAL A 422 -5.53 35.96 -11.12
CA VAL A 422 -5.59 37.36 -10.68
C VAL A 422 -6.85 38.03 -11.23
N THR A 423 -7.62 38.71 -10.38
CA THR A 423 -8.82 39.47 -10.78
C THR A 423 -8.74 40.93 -10.32
N GLU A 424 -9.46 41.82 -11.01
CA GLU A 424 -9.40 43.29 -10.81
C GLU A 424 -9.80 43.77 -9.41
N ASN A 425 -10.48 42.93 -8.61
CA ASN A 425 -10.99 43.26 -7.27
C ASN A 425 -10.09 42.77 -6.11
N GLY A 426 -8.89 42.27 -6.41
CA GLY A 426 -7.94 41.77 -5.40
C GLY A 426 -8.07 40.26 -5.11
N PRO A 427 -7.31 39.74 -4.11
CA PRO A 427 -7.22 38.31 -3.86
C PRO A 427 -8.52 37.70 -3.34
N VAL A 428 -8.89 36.54 -3.89
CA VAL A 428 -10.09 35.78 -3.52
C VAL A 428 -9.93 35.20 -2.11
N LYS A 429 -10.97 35.29 -1.27
CA LYS A 429 -10.90 34.96 0.17
C LYS A 429 -10.86 33.46 0.54
N LYS A 430 -10.45 32.59 -0.39
CA LYS A 430 -10.16 31.15 -0.18
C LYS A 430 -9.25 30.66 -1.31
N ASN A 431 -8.10 30.08 -0.97
CA ASN A 431 -7.10 29.60 -1.94
C ASN A 431 -7.05 28.06 -2.02
N ASP A 432 -7.94 27.36 -1.32
CA ASP A 432 -8.02 25.90 -1.33
C ASP A 432 -8.58 25.36 -2.65
N LEU A 433 -7.76 24.62 -3.38
CA LEU A 433 -8.20 23.73 -4.46
C LEU A 433 -8.60 22.38 -3.87
N ARG A 434 -9.71 21.84 -4.37
CA ARG A 434 -10.25 20.54 -3.96
C ARG A 434 -10.20 19.55 -5.12
N LEU A 435 -9.71 18.35 -4.87
CA LEU A 435 -9.66 17.26 -5.85
C LEU A 435 -10.34 16.00 -5.28
N LEU A 436 -11.25 15.42 -6.06
CA LEU A 436 -11.75 14.06 -5.84
C LEU A 436 -10.80 13.09 -6.52
N LEU A 437 -10.34 12.08 -5.78
CA LEU A 437 -9.48 11.00 -6.24
C LEU A 437 -10.25 9.68 -6.11
N ARG A 438 -10.81 9.19 -7.22
CA ARG A 438 -11.70 8.02 -7.25
C ARG A 438 -11.04 6.83 -7.91
N THR A 439 -11.07 5.66 -7.26
CA THR A 439 -10.56 4.41 -7.83
C THR A 439 -11.62 3.71 -8.69
N SER A 440 -11.21 2.96 -9.70
CA SER A 440 -12.13 2.25 -10.62
C SER A 440 -12.83 1.02 -10.02
N GLY A 441 -12.50 0.64 -8.78
CA GLY A 441 -12.99 -0.60 -8.15
C GLY A 441 -12.28 -1.87 -8.62
N ARG A 442 -11.37 -1.77 -9.60
CA ARG A 442 -10.53 -2.89 -10.05
C ARG A 442 -9.09 -2.66 -9.61
N PHE A 443 -8.54 -3.59 -8.86
CA PHE A 443 -7.25 -3.46 -8.18
C PHE A 443 -6.30 -4.56 -8.60
N TYR A 444 -5.02 -4.22 -8.68
CA TYR A 444 -3.92 -5.13 -9.02
C TYR A 444 -2.89 -5.14 -7.90
N ASP A 445 -2.07 -6.17 -7.83
CA ASP A 445 -0.97 -6.26 -6.85
C ASP A 445 0.12 -7.19 -7.36
N ILE A 446 1.38 -6.86 -7.11
CA ILE A 446 2.53 -7.58 -7.66
C ILE A 446 2.78 -8.83 -6.82
N ASN A 447 2.87 -9.98 -7.47
CA ASN A 447 3.02 -11.28 -6.82
C ASN A 447 4.35 -11.40 -6.07
N LEU A 448 4.37 -12.22 -5.01
CA LEU A 448 5.58 -12.43 -4.22
C LEU A 448 6.64 -13.21 -5.02
N PRO A 449 7.93 -12.82 -4.96
CA PRO A 449 9.01 -13.56 -5.61
C PRO A 449 9.00 -15.05 -5.20
N GLY A 450 8.80 -15.93 -6.18
CA GLY A 450 8.77 -17.38 -5.98
C GLY A 450 7.49 -17.97 -5.39
N SER A 451 6.38 -17.21 -5.27
CA SER A 451 5.10 -17.76 -4.80
C SER A 451 4.46 -18.76 -5.77
N ASN A 452 4.84 -18.72 -7.04
CA ASN A 452 4.44 -19.70 -8.04
C ASN A 452 5.59 -19.89 -9.05
N LYS A 453 5.90 -21.14 -9.41
CA LYS A 453 6.98 -21.45 -10.38
C LYS A 453 6.46 -21.61 -11.81
N ASP A 454 5.17 -21.84 -11.97
CA ASP A 454 4.57 -22.34 -13.21
C ASP A 454 3.43 -21.43 -13.72
N ALA A 455 3.23 -20.26 -13.10
CA ALA A 455 2.20 -19.29 -13.48
C ALA A 455 2.75 -18.13 -14.33
N PRO A 456 2.10 -17.75 -15.44
CA PRO A 456 2.60 -16.73 -16.38
C PRO A 456 2.27 -15.27 -15.98
N ALA A 457 1.78 -15.01 -14.76
CA ALA A 457 1.31 -13.69 -14.33
C ALA A 457 2.09 -13.16 -13.11
N GLU A 458 2.83 -12.08 -13.31
CA GLU A 458 3.62 -11.39 -12.27
C GLU A 458 2.75 -10.58 -11.28
N TYR A 459 1.44 -10.50 -11.52
CA TYR A 459 0.49 -9.77 -10.69
C TYR A 459 -0.83 -10.53 -10.48
N ASN A 460 -1.43 -10.34 -9.31
CA ASN A 460 -2.82 -10.70 -9.01
C ASN A 460 -3.76 -9.53 -9.33
N ALA A 461 -5.05 -9.83 -9.52
CA ALA A 461 -6.12 -8.87 -9.72
C ALA A 461 -7.33 -9.18 -8.84
N TYR A 462 -8.07 -8.15 -8.45
CA TYR A 462 -9.27 -8.23 -7.61
C TYR A 462 -10.29 -7.17 -8.03
N VAL A 463 -11.57 -7.44 -7.79
CA VAL A 463 -12.67 -6.50 -8.02
C VAL A 463 -13.36 -6.26 -6.69
N GLY A 464 -13.36 -5.00 -6.25
CA GLY A 464 -14.02 -4.53 -5.04
C GLY A 464 -14.82 -3.26 -5.32
N ASP A 465 -15.05 -2.46 -4.30
CA ASP A 465 -15.73 -1.18 -4.47
C ASP A 465 -14.77 -0.08 -4.93
N ALA A 466 -15.28 0.77 -5.83
CA ALA A 466 -14.70 2.09 -6.07
C ALA A 466 -14.74 2.92 -4.77
N ARG A 467 -13.63 3.53 -4.39
CA ARG A 467 -13.54 4.49 -3.28
C ARG A 467 -13.22 5.87 -3.83
N THR A 468 -13.79 6.91 -3.22
CA THR A 468 -13.49 8.31 -3.55
C THR A 468 -12.87 8.98 -2.33
N LEU A 469 -11.68 9.55 -2.50
CA LEU A 469 -10.97 10.32 -1.48
C LEU A 469 -11.05 11.81 -1.84
N LEU A 470 -11.10 12.68 -0.84
CA LEU A 470 -11.11 14.13 -1.02
C LEU A 470 -9.77 14.70 -0.55
N PHE A 471 -9.02 15.29 -1.47
CA PHE A 471 -7.80 16.04 -1.19
C PHE A 471 -8.08 17.53 -1.28
N GLU A 472 -7.67 18.31 -0.29
CA GLU A 472 -7.75 19.78 -0.34
C GLU A 472 -6.39 20.38 0.02
N TYR A 473 -5.93 21.33 -0.80
CA TYR A 473 -4.67 22.03 -0.59
C TYR A 473 -4.71 23.46 -1.14
N ASN A 474 -3.99 24.38 -0.52
CA ASN A 474 -3.80 25.74 -1.03
C ASN A 474 -2.86 25.70 -2.24
N ILE A 475 -3.31 26.21 -3.39
CA ILE A 475 -2.56 26.11 -4.65
C ILE A 475 -1.31 27.00 -4.70
N ASP A 476 -1.29 28.11 -3.94
CA ASP A 476 -0.20 29.10 -4.02
C ASP A 476 0.97 28.80 -3.08
N ASP A 477 0.72 28.13 -1.94
CA ASP A 477 1.75 27.76 -0.94
C ASP A 477 1.94 26.24 -0.73
N GLY A 478 1.05 25.40 -1.28
CA GLY A 478 1.11 23.95 -1.18
C GLY A 478 0.69 23.35 0.18
N SER A 479 0.16 24.16 1.10
CA SER A 479 -0.31 23.66 2.40
C SER A 479 -1.57 22.79 2.26
N ILE A 480 -1.60 21.67 2.99
CA ILE A 480 -2.69 20.67 2.91
C ILE A 480 -3.78 21.03 3.93
N THR A 481 -5.01 21.20 3.45
CA THR A 481 -6.20 21.47 4.28
C THR A 481 -7.12 20.24 4.44
N CYS A 482 -7.04 19.24 3.55
CA CYS A 482 -7.61 17.90 3.76
C CYS A 482 -6.72 16.82 3.15
N ASP A 483 -6.28 15.86 3.98
CA ASP A 483 -5.19 14.93 3.63
C ASP A 483 -5.64 13.58 3.06
N ALA A 484 -6.83 13.51 2.45
CA ALA A 484 -7.32 12.38 1.64
C ALA A 484 -7.05 10.98 2.23
N GLU A 485 -7.40 10.80 3.50
CA GLU A 485 -7.14 9.56 4.22
C GLU A 485 -8.06 8.42 3.77
N TYR A 486 -7.50 7.23 3.60
CA TYR A 486 -8.27 6.01 3.44
C TYR A 486 -8.86 5.62 4.80
N GLY A 487 -10.17 5.36 4.85
CA GLY A 487 -10.91 5.12 6.09
C GLY A 487 -10.38 3.95 6.92
N GLN A 488 -10.50 4.08 8.25
CA GLN A 488 -10.19 3.11 9.32
C GLN A 488 -9.05 2.10 9.08
N ARG A 489 -7.97 2.23 9.87
CA ARG A 489 -6.70 1.47 9.74
C ARG A 489 -6.79 -0.06 9.81
N LEU A 490 -7.94 -0.65 10.16
CA LEU A 490 -8.16 -2.10 10.24
C LEU A 490 -9.00 -2.67 9.09
N ASP A 491 -9.42 -1.83 8.14
CA ASP A 491 -10.27 -2.23 7.02
C ASP A 491 -9.50 -3.07 5.99
N TYR A 492 -9.93 -4.33 5.81
CA TYR A 492 -9.44 -5.25 4.78
C TYR A 492 -9.98 -4.91 3.37
N THR A 493 -10.64 -3.76 3.20
CA THR A 493 -10.90 -3.09 1.92
C THR A 493 -9.96 -1.90 1.67
N GLN A 494 -8.84 -1.77 2.40
CA GLN A 494 -7.70 -0.93 2.01
C GLN A 494 -7.07 -1.43 0.71
N HIS A 495 -7.53 -0.91 -0.42
CA HIS A 495 -7.16 -1.43 -1.73
C HIS A 495 -5.76 -0.97 -2.18
N SER A 496 -5.29 -1.57 -3.26
CA SER A 496 -3.97 -1.28 -3.85
C SER A 496 -3.98 0.05 -4.61
N PRO A 497 -2.88 0.84 -4.61
CA PRO A 497 -2.75 1.98 -5.50
C PRO A 497 -2.71 1.58 -6.97
N LEU A 498 -2.40 0.32 -7.28
CA LEU A 498 -2.34 -0.21 -8.63
C LEU A 498 -3.76 -0.41 -9.16
N THR A 499 -4.32 0.68 -9.67
CA THR A 499 -5.69 0.81 -10.18
C THR A 499 -5.72 2.00 -11.13
N GLU A 500 -6.90 2.31 -11.66
CA GLU A 500 -7.15 3.53 -12.40
C GLU A 500 -7.79 4.56 -11.46
N TRP A 501 -7.20 5.75 -11.44
CA TRP A 501 -7.61 6.87 -10.60
C TRP A 501 -8.25 7.97 -11.44
N GLU A 502 -9.58 8.12 -11.33
CA GLU A 502 -10.33 9.25 -11.85
C GLU A 502 -10.11 10.47 -10.93
N ILE A 503 -9.54 11.53 -11.49
CA ILE A 503 -9.17 12.76 -10.78
C ILE A 503 -10.02 13.91 -11.32
N SER A 504 -10.73 14.62 -10.45
CA SER A 504 -11.61 15.74 -10.84
C SER A 504 -11.61 16.87 -9.80
N ILE A 505 -11.86 18.11 -10.24
CA ILE A 505 -11.96 19.27 -9.35
C ILE A 505 -13.30 19.23 -8.60
N ALA A 506 -13.26 19.29 -7.27
CA ALA A 506 -14.44 19.17 -6.43
C ALA A 506 -15.14 20.52 -6.19
N PRO A 507 -16.46 20.54 -6.01
CA PRO A 507 -17.18 21.75 -5.61
C PRO A 507 -16.82 22.22 -4.19
N GLY A 508 -16.89 23.53 -3.96
CA GLY A 508 -16.75 24.15 -2.63
C GLY A 508 -15.37 24.74 -2.29
N GLY A 509 -14.41 24.65 -3.21
CA GLY A 509 -13.14 25.42 -3.21
C GLY A 509 -12.94 26.12 -4.56
N LEU A 510 -11.69 26.46 -4.90
CA LEU A 510 -11.34 27.00 -6.22
C LEU A 510 -11.85 26.07 -7.35
N GLN A 511 -12.51 26.64 -8.35
CA GLN A 511 -12.97 25.91 -9.54
C GLN A 511 -12.05 26.20 -10.73
N ALA A 512 -12.16 25.44 -11.82
CA ALA A 512 -11.24 25.56 -12.97
C ALA A 512 -11.17 26.97 -13.58
N LYS A 513 -12.27 27.74 -13.52
CA LYS A 513 -12.36 29.16 -13.93
C LYS A 513 -11.60 30.15 -13.04
N ASP A 514 -11.26 29.75 -11.82
CA ASP A 514 -10.60 30.57 -10.80
C ASP A 514 -9.08 30.33 -10.77
N LEU A 515 -8.56 29.53 -11.72
CA LEU A 515 -7.18 29.07 -11.81
C LEU A 515 -6.52 29.50 -13.12
N ASN A 516 -5.28 29.99 -13.04
CA ASN A 516 -4.42 30.06 -14.22
C ASN A 516 -3.61 28.77 -14.35
N MET A 517 -3.93 27.98 -15.38
CA MET A 517 -3.26 26.71 -15.70
C MET A 517 -2.21 26.85 -16.81
N SER A 518 -1.85 28.06 -17.27
CA SER A 518 -0.92 28.26 -18.39
C SER A 518 0.50 27.75 -18.16
N GLY A 519 0.86 27.41 -16.92
CA GLY A 519 2.16 26.83 -16.53
C GLY A 519 2.08 25.36 -16.12
N ILE A 520 0.95 24.67 -16.32
CA ILE A 520 0.77 23.30 -15.82
C ILE A 520 1.73 22.31 -16.48
N THR A 521 2.28 21.40 -15.68
CA THR A 521 3.29 20.40 -16.09
C THR A 521 2.89 18.95 -15.79
N GLY A 522 1.94 18.72 -14.87
CA GLY A 522 1.41 17.40 -14.56
C GLY A 522 0.82 17.28 -13.15
N LEU A 523 0.58 16.05 -12.72
CA LEU A 523 -0.04 15.66 -11.44
C LEU A 523 0.95 14.91 -10.53
N ARG A 524 1.19 15.35 -9.27
CA ARG A 524 2.18 14.76 -8.31
C ARG A 524 1.58 14.11 -7.04
N MET A 525 2.22 13.06 -6.47
CA MET A 525 1.77 12.26 -5.28
C MET A 525 2.92 11.94 -4.26
N GLU A 526 2.72 11.72 -2.92
CA GLU A 526 3.85 11.67 -1.92
C GLU A 526 3.75 10.89 -0.55
N LEU A 527 4.89 10.35 -0.01
CA LEU A 527 5.21 9.91 1.41
C LEU A 527 6.75 10.07 1.83
N CYS A 528 7.42 9.24 2.69
CA CYS A 528 8.57 9.69 3.57
C CYS A 528 9.59 8.67 4.35
N ALA A 529 10.96 8.86 4.60
CA ALA A 529 11.92 8.00 5.47
C ALA A 529 13.18 8.55 6.39
N GLY A 530 13.23 8.60 7.77
CA GLY A 530 14.04 9.60 8.65
C GLY A 530 15.04 9.31 9.88
N VAL A 531 14.86 9.92 11.11
CA VAL A 531 15.84 10.73 11.98
C VAL A 531 17.18 10.25 12.61
N ILE A 532 17.35 9.20 13.45
CA ILE A 532 18.67 8.95 14.09
C ILE A 532 19.72 8.64 13.02
N GLY A 533 19.27 8.03 11.92
CA GLY A 533 20.02 7.89 10.68
C GLY A 533 20.39 9.23 10.04
N LEU A 534 19.59 10.30 10.17
CA LEU A 534 19.92 11.63 9.63
C LEU A 534 21.10 12.29 10.35
N SER A 535 21.08 12.39 11.70
CA SER A 535 22.24 12.95 12.43
C SER A 535 23.50 12.11 12.18
N THR A 536 23.36 10.79 12.18
CA THR A 536 24.47 9.85 11.97
C THR A 536 25.03 9.94 10.54
N ALA A 537 24.17 9.90 9.52
CA ALA A 537 24.58 9.99 8.12
C ALA A 537 25.18 11.36 7.81
N LEU A 538 24.61 12.46 8.33
CA LEU A 538 25.16 13.80 8.12
C LEU A 538 26.55 13.93 8.75
N ARG A 539 26.78 13.32 9.91
CA ARG A 539 28.10 13.33 10.55
C ARG A 539 29.14 12.47 9.83
N VAL A 540 28.74 11.30 9.33
CA VAL A 540 29.57 10.48 8.43
C VAL A 540 29.89 11.26 7.14
N GLN A 541 28.91 11.98 6.58
CA GLN A 541 29.09 12.81 5.38
C GLN A 541 30.15 13.90 5.60
N GLU A 542 30.09 14.64 6.72
CA GLU A 542 31.09 15.64 7.09
C GLU A 542 32.50 15.05 7.22
N ARG A 543 32.62 13.84 7.74
CA ARG A 543 33.89 13.13 7.87
C ARG A 543 34.46 12.60 6.54
N ILE A 544 33.63 12.32 5.53
CA ILE A 544 34.09 11.80 4.22
C ILE A 544 34.23 12.85 3.13
N LEU A 545 33.51 13.98 3.19
CA LEU A 545 33.57 15.04 2.16
C LEU A 545 34.96 15.66 1.99
N SER A 546 35.87 15.52 2.96
CA SER A 546 37.26 15.97 2.87
C SER A 546 38.20 14.95 2.20
N GLN A 547 37.69 13.95 1.49
CA GLN A 547 38.46 12.88 0.84
C GLN A 547 38.37 13.00 -0.68
N ASN A 548 39.47 12.70 -1.40
CA ASN A 548 39.53 12.83 -2.86
C ASN A 548 38.51 11.96 -3.64
N ASN A 549 37.95 10.93 -3.00
CA ASN A 549 36.88 10.11 -3.56
C ASN A 549 35.94 9.65 -2.42
N PRO A 550 34.92 10.43 -2.04
CA PRO A 550 34.07 10.14 -0.88
C PRO A 550 33.08 8.99 -1.18
N PRO A 551 32.90 8.00 -0.27
CA PRO A 551 31.89 6.97 -0.41
C PRO A 551 30.46 7.55 -0.54
N SER A 552 29.63 6.99 -1.44
CA SER A 552 28.24 7.45 -1.58
C SER A 552 27.40 7.03 -0.37
N ILE A 553 26.69 7.98 0.25
CA ILE A 553 25.72 7.70 1.30
C ILE A 553 24.35 7.42 0.67
N LEU A 554 23.71 6.33 1.11
CA LEU A 554 22.32 5.99 0.80
C LEU A 554 21.55 5.77 2.11
N ILE A 555 20.52 6.58 2.33
CA ILE A 555 19.60 6.46 3.47
C ILE A 555 18.46 5.51 3.08
N ILE A 556 18.23 4.48 3.90
CA ILE A 556 17.15 3.50 3.72
C ILE A 556 16.35 3.41 5.01
N ALA A 557 15.05 3.76 4.98
CA ALA A 557 14.12 3.65 6.12
C ALA A 557 12.65 3.70 5.66
N ARG A 558 11.70 3.66 6.62
CA ARG A 558 10.25 3.63 6.39
C ARG A 558 9.52 4.97 6.57
N ASP A 559 9.88 5.86 7.52
CA ASP A 559 9.09 7.05 7.92
C ASP A 559 9.95 8.36 8.09
N PHE A 560 9.79 9.45 7.30
CA PHE A 560 10.62 10.73 7.26
C PHE A 560 10.13 11.77 8.26
N PRO A 561 10.88 12.88 8.42
CA PRO A 561 10.43 14.11 9.08
C PRO A 561 8.99 14.59 8.80
N SER A 562 8.44 14.36 7.59
CA SER A 562 7.06 14.71 7.21
C SER A 562 6.07 13.52 7.13
N GLU A 563 6.42 12.34 7.67
CA GLU A 563 5.48 11.26 7.98
C GLU A 563 5.15 11.22 9.49
N THR A 564 3.95 10.73 9.80
CA THR A 564 3.45 10.58 11.18
C THR A 564 3.04 9.14 11.45
N SER A 565 3.94 8.38 12.08
CA SER A 565 3.79 6.94 12.37
C SER A 565 4.10 6.68 13.84
N ILE A 566 3.26 5.94 14.56
CA ILE A 566 3.40 5.75 16.03
C ILE A 566 4.74 5.09 16.44
N ASN A 567 5.26 4.22 15.58
CA ASN A 567 6.56 3.55 15.79
C ASN A 567 7.76 4.42 15.35
N TYR A 568 7.51 5.57 14.72
CA TYR A 568 8.50 6.57 14.36
C TYR A 568 8.45 7.71 15.38
N ALA A 569 9.21 7.58 16.47
CA ALA A 569 9.17 8.50 17.62
C ALA A 569 9.60 9.97 17.34
N THR A 570 10.03 10.30 16.12
CA THR A 570 10.62 11.61 15.78
C THR A 570 9.62 12.77 15.85
N PRO A 571 8.50 12.79 15.11
CA PRO A 571 7.64 13.98 15.00
C PRO A 571 6.86 14.22 16.31
N TRP A 572 6.75 13.17 17.12
CA TRP A 572 6.06 13.13 18.41
C TRP A 572 6.91 13.65 19.57
N ALA A 573 8.24 13.74 19.40
CA ALA A 573 9.11 14.27 20.44
C ALA A 573 8.88 15.77 20.64
N GLY A 574 9.11 16.27 21.87
CA GLY A 574 8.87 17.67 22.25
C GLY A 574 9.51 18.69 21.29
N ALA A 575 10.83 18.85 21.27
CA ALA A 575 11.84 18.20 22.13
C ALA A 575 12.78 19.24 22.76
N HIS A 576 13.46 18.87 23.85
CA HIS A 576 14.40 19.76 24.54
C HIS A 576 15.67 19.03 24.99
N TYR A 577 16.64 19.81 25.45
CA TYR A 577 17.75 19.32 26.25
C TYR A 577 17.39 19.28 27.74
N ARG A 578 17.68 18.15 28.39
CA ARG A 578 17.42 17.97 29.83
C ARG A 578 18.39 16.96 30.43
N PRO A 579 19.50 17.41 31.05
CA PRO A 579 20.51 16.51 31.60
C PRO A 579 19.89 15.52 32.61
N CYS A 580 20.06 14.23 32.36
CA CYS A 580 19.61 13.18 33.29
C CYS A 580 20.78 12.83 34.23
N PRO A 581 20.77 13.25 35.51
CA PRO A 581 21.77 12.84 36.48
C PRO A 581 21.62 11.36 36.82
N GLY A 582 22.70 10.73 37.29
CA GLY A 582 22.71 9.32 37.66
C GLY A 582 24.08 8.66 37.48
N TYR A 583 24.43 7.79 38.42
CA TYR A 583 25.79 7.25 38.58
C TYR A 583 26.08 5.97 37.78
N SER A 584 25.12 5.44 37.02
CA SER A 584 25.33 4.21 36.25
C SER A 584 26.28 4.46 35.05
N PRO A 585 27.11 3.49 34.65
CA PRO A 585 27.99 3.63 33.48
C PRO A 585 27.24 3.95 32.17
N GLN A 586 25.96 3.57 32.07
CA GLN A 586 25.08 3.95 30.97
C GLN A 586 24.75 5.45 31.02
N LEU A 587 24.24 5.96 32.16
CA LEU A 587 23.84 7.36 32.30
C LEU A 587 25.05 8.30 32.18
N LEU A 588 26.21 7.93 32.72
CA LEU A 588 27.47 8.66 32.57
C LEU A 588 28.02 8.68 31.12
N ARG A 589 27.65 7.71 30.27
CA ARG A 589 27.96 7.72 28.82
C ARG A 589 26.92 8.55 28.05
N GLU A 590 25.63 8.38 28.36
CA GLU A 590 24.56 9.17 27.77
C GLU A 590 24.71 10.66 28.08
N ALA A 591 25.13 11.06 29.28
CA ALA A 591 25.40 12.45 29.63
C ALA A 591 26.49 13.09 28.74
N LYS A 592 27.51 12.31 28.34
CA LYS A 592 28.56 12.78 27.42
C LYS A 592 28.01 12.98 26.00
N TRP A 593 27.17 12.07 25.51
CA TRP A 593 26.49 12.27 24.22
C TRP A 593 25.53 13.46 24.27
N ALA A 594 24.78 13.60 25.35
CA ALA A 594 23.84 14.69 25.60
C ALA A 594 24.56 16.04 25.54
N LYS A 595 25.60 16.22 26.36
CA LYS A 595 26.45 17.42 26.32
C LYS A 595 27.03 17.66 24.91
N LYS A 596 27.49 16.61 24.23
CA LYS A 596 28.07 16.76 22.88
C LYS A 596 27.06 17.27 21.85
N THR A 597 25.79 16.86 21.95
CA THR A 597 24.69 17.43 21.14
C THR A 597 24.43 18.89 21.48
N TYR A 598 24.40 19.26 22.77
CA TYR A 598 24.28 20.65 23.20
C TYR A 598 25.41 21.52 22.65
N ASP A 599 26.67 21.09 22.83
CA ASP A 599 27.87 21.77 22.31
C ASP A 599 27.80 22.00 20.79
N ILE A 600 27.34 21.00 20.04
CA ILE A 600 27.22 21.08 18.58
C ILE A 600 26.11 22.05 18.17
N LEU A 601 24.91 21.95 18.76
CA LEU A 601 23.80 22.84 18.41
C LEU A 601 24.06 24.29 18.84
N ASP A 602 24.80 24.52 19.93
CA ASP A 602 25.16 25.87 20.36
C ASP A 602 26.26 26.49 19.48
N SER A 603 27.18 25.66 18.96
CA SER A 603 28.21 26.10 18.00
C SER A 603 27.67 26.51 16.62
N TRP A 604 26.40 26.23 16.32
CA TRP A 604 25.79 26.64 15.04
C TRP A 604 25.51 28.15 15.01
N PRO A 605 25.72 28.81 13.86
CA PRO A 605 25.26 30.19 13.65
C PRO A 605 23.76 30.32 13.92
N GLU A 606 23.30 31.46 14.45
CA GLU A 606 21.89 31.67 14.79
C GLU A 606 20.94 31.48 13.59
N LYS A 607 21.37 31.80 12.37
CA LYS A 607 20.60 31.49 11.15
C LYS A 607 20.41 29.99 10.93
N ASP A 608 21.42 29.16 11.25
CA ASP A 608 21.39 27.70 11.08
C ASP A 608 20.54 27.07 12.20
N LYS A 609 20.65 27.57 13.44
CA LYS A 609 19.75 27.23 14.57
C LYS A 609 18.28 27.50 14.20
N LEU A 610 17.98 28.74 13.77
CA LEU A 610 16.64 29.15 13.35
C LEU A 610 16.10 28.34 12.17
N THR A 611 16.90 28.13 11.11
CA THR A 611 16.49 27.33 9.93
C THR A 611 16.30 25.84 10.25
N ALA A 612 16.93 25.36 11.33
CA ALA A 612 16.71 24.02 11.88
C ALA A 612 15.56 23.96 12.90
N GLY A 613 14.92 25.09 13.24
CA GLY A 613 13.90 25.16 14.28
C GLY A 613 14.43 24.81 15.67
N VAL A 614 15.67 25.21 15.99
CA VAL A 614 16.34 25.07 17.30
C VAL A 614 16.47 26.45 17.94
N GLU A 615 16.18 26.55 19.23
CA GLU A 615 16.23 27.81 19.98
C GLU A 615 16.77 27.57 21.40
N PHE A 616 17.64 28.47 21.89
CA PHE A 616 18.21 28.40 23.23
C PHE A 616 17.45 29.33 24.18
N MET A 617 17.02 28.78 25.32
CA MET A 617 16.05 29.39 26.23
C MET A 617 16.29 28.96 27.69
N ARG A 618 15.47 29.43 28.64
CA ARG A 618 15.49 28.91 30.02
C ARG A 618 14.88 27.51 30.06
N GLY A 619 15.50 26.62 30.84
CA GLY A 619 14.92 25.40 31.35
C GLY A 619 14.63 25.56 32.84
N GLU A 620 13.51 25.03 33.32
CA GLU A 620 13.10 25.04 34.73
C GLU A 620 12.71 23.61 35.14
N GLU A 621 13.24 23.15 36.28
CA GLU A 621 12.89 21.87 36.86
C GLU A 621 12.45 22.01 38.32
N PHE A 622 11.36 21.34 38.67
CA PHE A 622 10.69 21.41 39.97
C PHE A 622 10.35 20.01 40.48
N PHE A 623 10.52 19.78 41.78
CA PHE A 623 10.41 18.44 42.37
C PHE A 623 9.61 18.48 43.68
N GLU A 624 8.60 17.63 43.79
CA GLU A 624 7.91 17.33 45.07
C GLU A 624 8.60 16.20 45.85
N SER A 625 9.38 15.36 45.15
CA SER A 625 10.13 14.24 45.72
C SER A 625 11.35 13.94 44.84
N PRO A 626 12.43 14.75 44.93
CA PRO A 626 13.62 14.58 44.11
C PRO A 626 14.36 13.28 44.46
N ALA A 627 14.86 12.59 43.43
CA ALA A 627 15.82 11.51 43.64
C ALA A 627 17.17 12.09 44.15
N PRO A 628 17.99 11.32 44.90
CA PRO A 628 19.25 11.81 45.47
C PRO A 628 20.14 12.51 44.45
N GLU A 629 20.20 12.01 43.21
CA GLU A 629 21.07 12.55 42.17
C GLU A 629 20.63 13.95 41.65
N TYR A 630 19.44 14.44 42.03
CA TYR A 630 19.03 15.84 41.83
C TYR A 630 19.30 16.71 43.07
N VAL A 631 19.37 16.11 44.27
CA VAL A 631 19.84 16.81 45.48
C VAL A 631 21.34 17.06 45.37
N ASP A 632 22.11 16.06 44.93
CA ASP A 632 23.55 16.16 44.67
C ASP A 632 23.88 17.29 43.65
N VAL A 633 23.03 17.47 42.62
CA VAL A 633 23.11 18.57 41.64
C VAL A 633 22.88 19.94 42.28
N ALA A 634 22.01 20.02 43.28
CA ALA A 634 21.69 21.26 43.98
C ALA A 634 22.72 21.61 45.06
N GLU A 635 23.38 20.62 45.66
CA GLU A 635 24.50 20.82 46.58
C GLU A 635 25.79 21.22 45.84
N ASP A 636 26.10 20.58 44.72
CA ASP A 636 27.27 20.92 43.89
C ASP A 636 27.07 20.66 42.39
N VAL A 637 26.59 21.70 41.70
CA VAL A 637 26.41 21.68 40.24
C VAL A 637 27.71 21.36 39.48
N SER A 638 28.88 21.80 39.98
CA SER A 638 30.18 21.66 39.31
C SER A 638 30.66 20.21 39.24
N LYS A 639 30.23 19.36 40.17
CA LYS A 639 30.50 17.90 40.18
C LYS A 639 29.48 17.08 39.38
N SER A 640 28.43 17.71 38.87
CA SER A 640 27.27 17.04 38.27
C SER A 640 27.28 17.04 36.72
N VAL A 641 26.26 16.41 36.11
CA VAL A 641 26.01 16.51 34.66
C VAL A 641 25.64 17.94 34.20
N TYR A 642 25.21 18.80 35.12
CA TYR A 642 24.88 20.21 34.88
C TYR A 642 26.09 21.16 34.96
N SER A 643 27.28 20.68 35.34
CA SER A 643 28.52 21.47 35.45
C SER A 643 28.82 22.37 34.24
N HIS A 644 28.54 21.89 33.03
CA HIS A 644 28.73 22.67 31.80
C HIS A 644 27.71 23.81 31.57
N LEU A 645 26.73 23.94 32.47
CA LEU A 645 25.68 24.97 32.50
C LEU A 645 25.78 25.86 33.74
N GLU A 646 26.78 25.66 34.60
CA GLU A 646 26.97 26.31 35.91
C GLU A 646 26.83 27.84 35.86
N SER A 647 27.35 28.49 34.82
CA SER A 647 27.22 29.95 34.58
C SER A 647 25.80 30.45 34.33
N SER A 648 24.84 29.54 34.14
CA SER A 648 23.41 29.80 33.96
C SER A 648 22.53 29.12 35.02
N PHE A 649 23.11 28.32 35.90
CA PHE A 649 22.38 27.49 36.86
C PHE A 649 21.98 28.32 38.09
N GLN A 650 20.70 28.28 38.45
CA GLN A 650 20.13 29.06 39.54
C GLN A 650 19.14 28.21 40.33
N LEU A 651 19.39 28.02 41.64
CA LEU A 651 18.44 27.41 42.56
C LEU A 651 17.29 28.40 42.86
N PHE A 652 16.05 27.91 42.92
CA PHE A 652 14.95 28.67 43.49
C PHE A 652 15.02 28.61 45.02
N SER A 653 14.84 29.74 45.69
CA SER A 653 14.78 29.79 47.16
C SER A 653 13.50 29.14 47.69
N ARG A 654 13.49 28.77 48.98
CA ARG A 654 12.31 28.14 49.61
C ARG A 654 11.05 28.98 49.44
N GLY A 655 11.13 30.30 49.64
CA GLY A 655 9.98 31.20 49.49
C GLY A 655 9.47 31.33 48.05
N GLU A 656 10.33 31.18 47.04
CA GLU A 656 9.90 31.11 45.64
C GLU A 656 9.19 29.79 45.33
N LEU A 657 9.68 28.67 45.87
CA LEU A 657 9.04 27.36 45.75
C LEU A 657 7.68 27.32 46.46
N ASP A 658 7.59 27.89 47.67
CA ASP A 658 6.33 28.03 48.42
C ASP A 658 5.31 28.87 47.62
N ALA A 659 5.74 29.99 47.02
CA ALA A 659 4.89 30.82 46.16
C ALA A 659 4.45 30.13 44.85
N MET A 660 5.14 29.08 44.42
CA MET A 660 4.76 28.21 43.29
C MET A 660 3.96 26.96 43.71
N GLY A 661 3.75 26.77 45.01
CA GLY A 661 2.87 25.76 45.60
C GLY A 661 3.54 24.87 46.65
N ASP A 662 2.89 24.76 47.81
CA ASP A 662 3.33 24.15 49.08
C ASP A 662 4.04 22.79 48.98
N SER A 663 3.79 22.00 47.93
CA SER A 663 4.33 20.64 47.75
C SER A 663 5.74 20.56 47.17
N LEU A 664 6.31 21.67 46.68
CA LEU A 664 7.68 21.66 46.12
C LEU A 664 8.74 21.57 47.21
N THR A 665 9.79 20.79 46.99
CA THR A 665 10.93 20.62 47.91
C THR A 665 12.25 21.10 47.30
N LEU A 666 12.39 21.01 45.97
CA LEU A 666 13.53 21.47 45.21
C LEU A 666 13.05 22.09 43.89
N GLY A 667 13.77 23.11 43.41
CA GLY A 667 13.69 23.52 42.02
C GLY A 667 14.89 24.35 41.60
N PHE A 668 15.20 24.33 40.31
CA PHE A 668 16.29 25.09 39.71
C PHE A 668 16.00 25.46 38.25
N SER A 669 16.75 26.42 37.72
CA SER A 669 16.72 26.80 36.31
C SER A 669 18.12 26.87 35.71
N TYR A 670 18.21 26.74 34.38
CA TYR A 670 19.47 26.69 33.62
C TYR A 670 19.24 27.08 32.14
N ARG A 671 20.31 27.33 31.37
CA ARG A 671 20.21 27.51 29.91
C ARG A 671 20.06 26.15 29.21
N THR A 672 19.04 26.02 28.37
CA THR A 672 18.76 24.82 27.58
C THR A 672 18.50 25.17 26.11
N TYR A 673 18.21 24.17 25.27
CA TYR A 673 17.55 24.39 23.99
C TYR A 673 16.23 23.60 23.91
N SER A 674 15.29 24.13 23.14
CA SER A 674 14.19 23.34 22.56
C SER A 674 14.32 23.28 21.05
N LEU A 675 13.61 22.33 20.42
CA LEU A 675 13.55 22.23 18.96
C LEU A 675 12.18 21.74 18.46
N ASN A 676 11.85 22.20 17.26
CA ASN A 676 10.67 21.81 16.50
C ASN A 676 11.01 20.54 15.72
N SER A 677 10.69 19.38 16.32
CA SER A 677 11.16 18.06 15.91
C SER A 677 10.96 17.68 14.43
N PRO A 678 9.80 17.92 13.76
CA PRO A 678 9.67 17.68 12.32
C PRO A 678 10.47 18.68 11.46
N VAL A 679 10.56 19.95 11.84
CA VAL A 679 11.34 20.97 11.11
C VAL A 679 12.83 20.64 11.17
N TYR A 680 13.35 20.34 12.35
CA TYR A 680 14.73 19.96 12.59
C TYR A 680 15.13 18.72 11.79
N ALA A 681 14.32 17.66 11.87
CA ALA A 681 14.59 16.44 11.13
C ALA A 681 14.54 16.69 9.60
N SER A 682 13.63 17.56 9.12
CA SER A 682 13.57 17.98 7.71
C SER A 682 14.81 18.77 7.28
N PHE A 683 15.33 19.64 8.14
CA PHE A 683 16.56 20.39 7.91
C PHE A 683 17.78 19.46 7.76
N LEU A 684 17.94 18.46 8.65
CA LEU A 684 19.03 17.49 8.54
C LEU A 684 18.98 16.71 7.21
N LEU A 685 17.79 16.29 6.80
CA LEU A 685 17.58 15.60 5.51
C LEU A 685 17.96 16.49 4.31
N ARG A 686 17.46 17.73 4.26
CA ARG A 686 17.79 18.66 3.17
C ARG A 686 19.29 18.91 3.09
N ARG A 687 19.95 19.09 4.24
CA ARG A 687 21.42 19.30 4.37
C ARG A 687 22.23 18.07 3.94
N LEU A 688 21.69 16.87 4.14
CA LEU A 688 22.23 15.60 3.63
C LEU A 688 22.14 15.52 2.09
N GLN A 689 20.95 15.77 1.55
CA GLN A 689 20.68 15.66 0.12
C GLN A 689 21.43 16.73 -0.70
N SER A 690 21.50 17.98 -0.22
CA SER A 690 22.28 19.05 -0.86
C SER A 690 23.79 18.78 -0.89
N ARG A 691 24.26 17.86 -0.06
CA ARG A 691 25.65 17.36 0.01
C ARG A 691 25.82 16.00 -0.70
N GLY A 692 24.86 15.59 -1.53
CA GLY A 692 24.95 14.40 -2.39
C GLY A 692 24.55 13.06 -1.75
N ALA A 693 23.97 13.04 -0.56
CA ALA A 693 23.41 11.80 -0.01
C ALA A 693 22.11 11.42 -0.75
N ARG A 694 22.01 10.16 -1.17
CA ARG A 694 20.80 9.58 -1.76
C ARG A 694 19.87 9.10 -0.65
N ALA A 695 18.56 9.06 -0.91
CA ALA A 695 17.56 8.48 -0.02
C ALA A 695 16.60 7.57 -0.81
N ARG A 696 16.25 6.42 -0.22
CA ARG A 696 15.30 5.44 -0.78
C ARG A 696 14.38 4.99 0.34
N GLN A 697 13.09 5.25 0.23
CA GLN A 697 12.11 4.68 1.15
C GLN A 697 11.94 3.19 0.83
N TYR A 698 12.14 2.34 1.83
CA TYR A 698 12.06 0.88 1.72
C TYR A 698 11.99 0.31 3.14
N THR A 699 11.02 -0.57 3.41
CA THR A 699 10.96 -1.25 4.70
C THR A 699 11.67 -2.59 4.59
N LEU A 700 12.89 -2.62 5.11
CA LEU A 700 13.65 -3.85 5.33
C LEU A 700 12.89 -4.78 6.30
N THR A 701 12.92 -6.09 6.09
CA THR A 701 12.47 -7.08 7.09
C THR A 701 13.65 -7.64 7.92
N SER A 702 14.84 -7.64 7.31
CA SER A 702 16.13 -8.06 7.86
C SER A 702 17.24 -7.07 7.51
N LEU A 703 18.37 -7.11 8.21
CA LEU A 703 19.52 -6.25 7.89
C LEU A 703 20.26 -6.72 6.63
N GLU A 704 20.19 -8.01 6.37
CA GLU A 704 20.82 -8.73 5.29
C GLU A 704 20.30 -8.28 3.91
N GLU A 705 19.04 -7.88 3.81
CA GLU A 705 18.42 -7.34 2.59
C GLU A 705 19.16 -6.14 1.98
N VAL A 706 19.78 -5.29 2.81
CA VAL A 706 20.51 -4.09 2.32
C VAL A 706 21.62 -4.49 1.34
N PHE A 707 22.30 -5.60 1.62
CA PHE A 707 23.38 -6.15 0.81
C PHE A 707 22.88 -6.88 -0.46
N SER A 708 21.57 -6.93 -0.69
CA SER A 708 20.92 -7.48 -1.89
C SER A 708 20.16 -6.41 -2.71
N ILE A 709 19.71 -5.32 -2.10
CA ILE A 709 18.98 -4.23 -2.79
C ILE A 709 19.88 -3.05 -3.22
N GLN A 710 21.16 -3.06 -2.83
CA GLN A 710 22.17 -2.07 -3.22
C GLN A 710 23.54 -2.76 -3.32
N ASP A 711 24.19 -2.66 -4.47
CA ASP A 711 25.53 -3.20 -4.68
C ASP A 711 26.61 -2.44 -3.88
N SER A 712 27.72 -3.13 -3.60
CA SER A 712 28.95 -2.55 -3.03
C SER A 712 28.81 -1.84 -1.66
N VAL A 713 27.83 -2.26 -0.84
CA VAL A 713 27.64 -1.74 0.53
C VAL A 713 28.82 -2.09 1.43
N SER A 714 29.73 -1.13 1.62
CA SER A 714 30.93 -1.32 2.45
C SER A 714 30.60 -1.41 3.95
N VAL A 715 29.66 -0.61 4.42
CA VAL A 715 29.11 -0.64 5.78
C VAL A 715 27.64 -0.22 5.78
N LEU A 716 26.81 -0.94 6.54
CA LEU A 716 25.44 -0.55 6.90
C LEU A 716 25.42 0.06 8.31
N ILE A 717 24.67 1.14 8.51
CA ILE A 717 24.44 1.73 9.84
C ILE A 717 22.96 1.54 10.20
N ASN A 718 22.68 0.66 11.18
CA ASN A 718 21.34 0.33 11.65
C ASN A 718 20.88 1.34 12.72
N CYS A 719 20.16 2.37 12.26
CA CYS A 719 19.49 3.38 13.10
C CYS A 719 17.96 3.16 13.21
N SER A 720 17.47 1.93 13.02
CA SER A 720 16.03 1.61 12.88
C SER A 720 15.14 1.88 14.10
N GLY A 721 15.73 2.05 15.30
CA GLY A 721 15.00 2.05 16.57
C GLY A 721 14.55 0.66 17.01
N THR A 722 13.91 -0.11 16.12
CA THR A 722 13.37 -1.47 16.37
C THR A 722 14.42 -2.57 16.43
N GLY A 723 15.60 -2.36 15.85
CA GLY A 723 16.75 -3.26 15.98
C GLY A 723 16.76 -4.52 15.11
N PHE A 724 15.68 -4.78 14.35
CA PHE A 724 15.49 -5.99 13.53
C PHE A 724 15.56 -7.30 14.34
N GLY A 725 14.61 -7.48 15.27
CA GLY A 725 14.47 -8.71 16.05
C GLY A 725 15.36 -8.81 17.29
N ASP A 726 15.98 -7.70 17.74
CA ASP A 726 16.61 -7.64 19.05
C ASP A 726 15.52 -7.71 20.15
N ASN A 727 15.42 -8.87 20.80
CA ASN A 727 14.38 -9.17 21.80
C ASN A 727 14.42 -8.27 23.05
N LYS A 728 15.49 -7.47 23.22
CA LYS A 728 15.60 -6.48 24.29
C LYS A 728 14.94 -5.15 23.96
N VAL A 729 14.46 -4.93 22.73
CA VAL A 729 13.80 -3.69 22.30
C VAL A 729 12.32 -3.72 22.65
N PHE A 730 11.83 -2.67 23.31
CA PHE A 730 10.43 -2.53 23.71
C PHE A 730 9.95 -1.07 23.58
N PRO A 731 8.66 -0.81 23.35
CA PRO A 731 8.13 0.53 23.34
C PRO A 731 7.99 1.07 24.76
N ILE A 732 8.21 2.37 24.93
CA ILE A 732 7.62 3.14 26.03
C ILE A 732 6.61 4.09 25.40
N ARG A 733 5.32 3.77 25.47
CA ARG A 733 4.25 4.67 24.99
C ARG A 733 4.31 5.97 25.77
N GLY A 734 4.10 7.07 25.06
CA GLY A 734 3.96 8.40 25.63
C GLY A 734 2.87 9.15 24.91
N GLN A 735 1.86 9.53 25.67
CA GLN A 735 0.86 10.50 25.23
C GLN A 735 1.27 11.90 25.66
N THR A 736 1.12 12.85 24.75
CA THR A 736 1.27 14.29 24.95
C THR A 736 0.15 15.03 24.20
N CYS A 737 -0.05 16.31 24.47
CA CYS A 737 -1.01 17.17 23.79
C CYS A 737 -0.27 18.38 23.22
N LEU A 738 -0.46 18.67 21.93
CA LEU A 738 0.07 19.87 21.29
C LEU A 738 -0.97 20.98 21.37
N VAL A 739 -0.62 22.13 21.95
CA VAL A 739 -1.48 23.32 22.06
C VAL A 739 -0.88 24.51 21.32
N ARG A 740 -1.73 25.45 20.88
CA ARG A 740 -1.30 26.73 20.29
C ARG A 740 -0.72 27.68 21.35
N ASN A 741 -1.17 27.60 22.60
CA ASN A 741 -0.70 28.45 23.69
C ASN A 741 0.84 28.36 23.80
N LEU A 742 1.52 29.51 23.75
CA LEU A 742 2.98 29.59 23.80
C LEU A 742 3.49 29.74 25.23
N ILE A 743 4.73 29.33 25.44
CA ILE A 743 5.52 29.57 26.64
C ILE A 743 6.97 29.86 26.21
N ASP A 744 7.68 30.70 26.96
CA ASP A 744 9.02 31.22 26.65
C ASP A 744 10.18 30.31 27.09
N ARG A 745 9.86 29.20 27.75
CA ARG A 745 10.83 28.32 28.41
C ARG A 745 10.32 26.89 28.54
N THR A 746 11.23 25.92 28.66
CA THR A 746 10.85 24.53 28.93
C THR A 746 10.69 24.33 30.43
N ILE A 747 9.57 23.80 30.89
CA ILE A 747 9.33 23.51 32.32
C ILE A 747 9.08 22.02 32.50
N THR A 748 9.69 21.41 33.52
CA THR A 748 9.42 20.02 33.92
C THR A 748 9.20 19.90 35.43
N ARG A 749 8.14 19.21 35.83
CA ARG A 749 7.78 18.94 37.24
C ARG A 749 7.78 17.44 37.50
N GLN A 750 8.46 17.01 38.56
CA GLN A 750 8.27 15.69 39.16
C GLN A 750 7.23 15.78 40.28
N ASN A 751 6.17 15.00 40.15
CA ASN A 751 5.10 14.90 41.13
C ASN A 751 5.46 13.89 42.24
N SER A 752 4.79 14.01 43.38
CA SER A 752 4.98 13.17 44.57
C SER A 752 4.65 11.68 44.35
N ASP A 753 3.85 11.34 43.32
CA ASP A 753 3.58 9.96 42.87
C ASP A 753 4.66 9.41 41.90
N GLY A 754 5.70 10.20 41.60
CA GLY A 754 6.75 9.85 40.63
C GLY A 754 6.36 10.06 39.16
N THR A 755 5.16 10.56 38.87
CA THR A 755 4.79 11.01 37.52
C THR A 755 5.46 12.32 37.15
N TRP A 756 5.46 12.63 35.85
CA TRP A 756 6.13 13.81 35.31
C TRP A 756 5.15 14.63 34.48
N SER A 757 5.15 15.93 34.69
CA SER A 757 4.42 16.89 33.86
C SER A 757 5.39 17.90 33.27
N PHE A 758 5.24 18.28 32.01
CA PHE A 758 6.15 19.19 31.31
C PHE A 758 5.46 20.04 30.24
N ALA A 759 6.04 21.20 29.97
CA ALA A 759 5.73 22.06 28.84
C ALA A 759 7.02 22.30 28.04
N ILE A 760 6.98 22.00 26.74
CA ILE A 760 8.11 22.17 25.81
C ILE A 760 7.63 23.01 24.62
N PRO A 761 7.97 24.30 24.53
CA PRO A 761 7.66 25.11 23.35
C PRO A 761 8.49 24.66 22.14
N ARG A 762 7.86 24.64 20.96
CA ARG A 762 8.52 24.37 19.67
C ARG A 762 8.80 25.71 18.98
N PRO A 763 10.07 25.99 18.62
CA PRO A 763 10.44 27.19 17.86
C PRO A 763 9.71 27.30 16.53
N LEU A 764 9.70 28.51 15.95
CA LEU A 764 8.96 28.86 14.74
C LEU A 764 7.44 28.64 14.89
N GLU A 765 6.86 29.17 15.97
CA GLU A 765 5.40 29.10 16.28
C GLU A 765 4.82 27.67 16.29
N GLY A 766 5.65 26.65 16.51
CA GLY A 766 5.28 25.23 16.42
C GLY A 766 4.37 24.72 17.54
N GLY A 767 3.77 25.61 18.35
CA GLY A 767 2.98 25.34 19.53
C GLY A 767 3.79 24.85 20.74
N THR A 768 3.11 24.53 21.84
CA THR A 768 3.70 23.93 23.04
C THR A 768 3.27 22.47 23.17
N ILE A 769 4.24 21.57 23.34
CA ILE A 769 3.99 20.18 23.72
C ILE A 769 3.81 20.12 25.23
N ILE A 770 2.57 19.89 25.67
CA ILE A 770 2.22 19.56 27.06
C ILE A 770 2.29 18.05 27.22
N GLY A 771 2.97 17.56 28.26
CA GLY A 771 3.10 16.13 28.49
C GLY A 771 3.37 15.77 29.95
N GLY A 772 3.55 14.49 30.27
CA GLY A 772 3.38 13.39 29.31
C GLY A 772 3.62 12.01 29.93
N THR A 773 2.94 10.99 29.39
CA THR A 773 2.98 9.66 30.00
C THR A 773 4.26 8.87 29.65
N LYS A 774 4.56 7.86 30.45
CA LYS A 774 5.72 6.98 30.33
C LYS A 774 5.28 5.54 30.67
N GLU A 775 4.86 4.80 29.64
CA GLU A 775 4.23 3.49 29.79
C GLU A 775 5.07 2.40 29.09
N PRO A 776 5.99 1.71 29.80
CA PRO A 776 6.77 0.61 29.25
C PRO A 776 5.89 -0.55 28.77
N HIS A 777 6.29 -1.17 27.66
CA HIS A 777 5.62 -2.30 27.01
C HIS A 777 4.18 -2.05 26.54
N ASN A 778 3.62 -0.85 26.69
CA ASN A 778 2.28 -0.55 26.20
C ASN A 778 2.29 -0.37 24.66
N TRP A 779 1.41 -1.13 24.00
CA TRP A 779 1.21 -1.13 22.56
C TRP A 779 -0.11 -0.47 22.12
N ASP A 780 -0.89 0.14 23.02
CA ASP A 780 -2.09 0.90 22.65
C ASP A 780 -1.75 2.05 21.66
N PRO A 781 -2.37 2.11 20.46
CA PRO A 781 -2.14 3.18 19.50
C PRO A 781 -3.01 4.44 19.70
N TYR A 782 -4.03 4.41 20.56
CA TYR A 782 -5.03 5.47 20.65
C TYR A 782 -4.71 6.48 21.77
N PRO A 783 -5.05 7.78 21.62
CA PRO A 783 -4.99 8.75 22.70
C PRO A 783 -6.19 8.59 23.65
N SER A 784 -5.92 8.60 24.96
CA SER A 784 -6.98 8.67 25.98
C SER A 784 -7.41 10.12 26.22
N SER A 785 -8.71 10.39 26.15
CA SER A 785 -9.30 11.70 26.45
C SER A 785 -9.16 12.07 27.93
N GLU A 786 -9.18 11.09 28.83
CA GLU A 786 -8.89 11.25 30.26
C GLU A 786 -7.43 11.66 30.47
N THR A 787 -6.48 11.01 29.79
CA THR A 787 -5.07 11.39 29.84
C THR A 787 -4.87 12.83 29.33
N ARG A 788 -5.52 13.23 28.22
CA ARG A 788 -5.51 14.63 27.77
C ARG A 788 -6.04 15.58 28.85
N GLN A 789 -7.19 15.26 29.46
CA GLN A 789 -7.80 16.09 30.50
C GLN A 789 -6.84 16.30 31.69
N THR A 790 -6.19 15.23 32.16
CA THR A 790 -5.20 15.30 33.25
C THR A 790 -3.98 16.14 32.86
N LEU A 791 -3.42 15.93 31.67
CA LEU A 791 -2.26 16.70 31.17
C LEU A 791 -2.56 18.20 31.08
N LEU A 792 -3.71 18.59 30.53
CA LEU A 792 -4.11 19.99 30.43
C LEU A 792 -4.48 20.59 31.79
N THR A 793 -5.10 19.82 32.70
CA THR A 793 -5.42 20.30 34.06
C THR A 793 -4.14 20.55 34.87
N ASN A 794 -3.15 19.66 34.77
CA ASN A 794 -1.83 19.83 35.38
C ASN A 794 -1.12 21.07 34.80
N ALA A 795 -1.16 21.25 33.48
CA ALA A 795 -0.56 22.41 32.82
C ALA A 795 -1.21 23.74 33.23
N ALA A 796 -2.54 23.79 33.36
CA ALA A 796 -3.27 24.97 33.83
C ALA A 796 -2.94 25.32 35.29
N LYS A 797 -2.63 24.30 36.12
CA LYS A 797 -2.29 24.45 37.54
C LYS A 797 -0.86 24.92 37.78
N TRP A 798 0.10 24.48 36.97
CA TRP A 798 1.53 24.61 37.29
C TRP A 798 2.36 25.42 36.30
N PHE A 799 1.90 25.67 35.07
CA PHE A 799 2.71 26.33 34.04
C PHE A 799 2.17 27.73 33.71
N PRO A 800 3.03 28.78 33.66
CA PRO A 800 2.64 30.17 33.50
C PRO A 800 2.35 30.52 32.04
N PHE A 801 1.33 29.89 31.46
CA PHE A 801 0.76 30.32 30.19
C PHE A 801 0.06 31.67 30.34
N GLY A 802 0.19 32.53 29.32
CA GLY A 802 -0.39 33.88 29.30
C GLY A 802 -1.90 33.96 29.52
N SER A 803 -2.37 35.11 29.97
CA SER A 803 -3.77 35.40 30.31
C SER A 803 -4.67 35.71 29.11
N ASP A 804 -4.10 35.82 27.90
CA ASP A 804 -4.80 36.27 26.70
C ASP A 804 -5.64 35.17 26.04
N ASP A 805 -6.68 34.74 26.74
CA ASP A 805 -7.93 34.26 26.15
C ASP A 805 -9.04 34.35 27.21
N SER A 806 -10.20 34.91 26.85
CA SER A 806 -11.29 35.23 27.79
C SER A 806 -12.13 34.01 28.15
N ALA A 807 -11.52 33.02 28.81
CA ALA A 807 -12.22 31.89 29.40
C ALA A 807 -13.20 32.40 30.47
N SER A 808 -14.51 32.23 30.22
CA SER A 808 -15.57 32.59 31.15
C SER A 808 -15.33 31.97 32.53
N THR A 809 -15.73 32.68 33.60
CA THR A 809 -15.62 32.26 35.01
C THR A 809 -16.55 31.09 35.40
N THR A 810 -16.84 30.21 34.44
CA THR A 810 -17.84 29.12 34.49
C THR A 810 -17.37 27.83 33.78
N THR A 811 -16.21 27.83 33.12
CA THR A 811 -15.64 26.67 32.39
C THR A 811 -14.46 26.02 33.13
N ARG A 812 -14.06 24.80 32.74
CA ARG A 812 -13.02 24.04 33.46
C ARG A 812 -11.63 24.62 33.19
N ALA A 813 -10.69 24.41 34.11
CA ALA A 813 -9.32 24.91 33.99
C ALA A 813 -8.57 24.39 32.74
N SER A 814 -8.98 23.24 32.19
CA SER A 814 -8.50 22.71 30.91
C SER A 814 -8.86 23.58 29.70
N ASP A 815 -9.94 24.34 29.78
CA ASP A 815 -10.65 24.87 28.62
C ASP A 815 -9.99 26.16 28.08
N ARG A 816 -8.96 26.67 28.77
CA ARG A 816 -8.07 27.75 28.32
C ARG A 816 -7.01 27.30 27.30
N PHE A 817 -6.96 26.02 26.95
CA PHE A 817 -5.97 25.47 26.03
C PHE A 817 -6.54 25.24 24.63
N HIS A 818 -5.96 25.93 23.66
CA HIS A 818 -6.24 25.75 22.24
C HIS A 818 -5.49 24.52 21.71
N VAL A 819 -6.05 23.34 21.99
CA VAL A 819 -5.56 22.03 21.53
C VAL A 819 -5.51 21.97 20.00
N ILE A 820 -4.34 21.65 19.46
CA ILE A 820 -4.11 21.38 18.04
C ILE A 820 -4.30 19.88 17.77
N THR A 821 -3.68 19.01 18.57
CA THR A 821 -3.85 17.55 18.46
C THR A 821 -3.31 16.80 19.68
N ASP A 822 -3.85 15.59 19.93
CA ASP A 822 -3.22 14.61 20.82
C ASP A 822 -2.15 13.81 20.07
N ILE A 823 -1.04 13.53 20.74
CA ILE A 823 0.11 12.82 20.20
C ILE A 823 0.32 11.53 20.99
N VAL A 824 0.44 10.40 20.29
CA VAL A 824 0.86 9.12 20.88
C VAL A 824 2.08 8.60 20.12
N GLY A 825 3.22 8.57 20.80
CA GLY A 825 4.47 8.01 20.26
C GLY A 825 4.96 6.83 21.08
N ARG A 826 5.45 5.78 20.42
CA ARG A 826 6.18 4.67 21.07
C ARG A 826 7.67 4.94 21.00
N ARG A 827 8.25 5.33 22.14
CA ARG A 827 9.69 5.59 22.28
C ARG A 827 10.45 4.25 22.19
N PRO A 828 11.42 4.06 21.27
CA PRO A 828 12.11 2.78 21.08
C PRO A 828 13.18 2.57 22.16
N ALA A 829 12.77 2.01 23.29
CA ALA A 829 13.64 1.68 24.42
C ALA A 829 14.28 0.30 24.25
N ARG A 830 15.32 0.02 25.03
CA ARG A 830 16.01 -1.26 25.02
C ARG A 830 16.59 -1.60 26.39
N GLU A 831 16.53 -2.87 26.80
CA GLU A 831 17.17 -3.32 28.04
C GLU A 831 18.70 -3.14 27.96
N GLY A 832 19.29 -2.52 28.98
CA GLY A 832 20.70 -2.13 28.97
C GLY A 832 21.03 -0.94 28.06
N GLY A 833 20.00 -0.23 27.56
CA GLY A 833 20.15 1.01 26.81
C GLY A 833 20.55 0.84 25.34
N LEU A 834 21.08 1.94 24.78
CA LEU A 834 21.51 2.04 23.39
C LEU A 834 22.47 0.91 23.02
N ARG A 835 22.12 0.14 21.99
CA ARG A 835 23.06 -0.76 21.33
C ARG A 835 23.91 0.04 20.34
N LEU A 836 25.16 0.28 20.71
CA LEU A 836 26.17 0.96 19.90
C LEU A 836 27.44 0.11 19.79
N GLU A 837 27.54 -0.64 18.69
CA GLU A 837 28.61 -1.62 18.42
C GLU A 837 28.81 -1.87 16.91
N ILE A 838 29.94 -2.46 16.53
CA ILE A 838 30.17 -3.00 15.17
C ILE A 838 30.06 -4.53 15.21
N LYS A 839 29.29 -5.07 14.26
CA LYS A 839 29.14 -6.52 14.00
C LYS A 839 29.48 -6.81 12.55
N LYS A 840 30.27 -7.87 12.31
CA LYS A 840 30.43 -8.44 10.96
C LYS A 840 29.32 -9.48 10.72
N LEU A 841 28.64 -9.36 9.58
CA LEU A 841 27.74 -10.37 9.02
C LEU A 841 28.45 -11.12 7.89
N ARG A 842 27.84 -12.18 7.36
CA ARG A 842 28.40 -12.93 6.21
C ARG A 842 28.48 -12.07 4.94
N GLN A 843 27.57 -11.10 4.81
CA GLN A 843 27.39 -10.22 3.65
C GLN A 843 28.15 -8.89 3.74
N GLY A 844 28.61 -8.48 4.93
CA GLY A 844 29.24 -7.16 5.12
C GLY A 844 29.34 -6.71 6.57
N THR A 845 29.61 -5.43 6.78
CA THR A 845 29.75 -4.82 8.12
C THR A 845 28.50 -4.06 8.52
N VAL A 846 28.04 -4.20 9.76
CA VAL A 846 26.95 -3.41 10.35
C VAL A 846 27.43 -2.66 11.59
N VAL A 847 27.15 -1.37 11.66
CA VAL A 847 27.13 -0.60 12.92
C VAL A 847 25.70 -0.64 13.46
N HIS A 848 25.50 -0.99 14.73
CA HIS A 848 24.22 -0.82 15.41
C HIS A 848 24.19 0.54 16.13
N ALA A 849 23.07 1.26 16.07
CA ALA A 849 22.84 2.53 16.76
C ALA A 849 21.34 2.73 17.05
N TYR A 850 20.76 1.92 17.94
CA TYR A 850 19.33 1.93 18.28
C TYR A 850 19.04 1.59 19.75
N GLY A 851 17.83 1.92 20.24
CA GLY A 851 17.42 1.72 21.64
C GLY A 851 17.49 2.97 22.53
N VAL A 852 17.42 4.17 21.96
CA VAL A 852 17.55 5.49 22.64
C VAL A 852 16.39 5.90 23.56
N ALA A 853 15.33 5.09 23.66
CA ALA A 853 14.11 5.42 24.39
C ALA A 853 13.58 6.82 24.05
N GLY A 854 13.37 7.68 25.05
CA GLY A 854 12.87 9.06 24.85
C GLY A 854 13.93 10.10 24.49
N ARG A 855 15.22 9.76 24.53
CA ARG A 855 16.33 10.72 24.47
C ARG A 855 16.91 10.92 23.06
N GLY A 856 16.16 10.52 22.03
CA GLY A 856 16.68 10.41 20.66
C GLY A 856 17.31 11.69 20.10
N PHE A 857 16.66 12.85 20.25
CA PHE A 857 17.21 14.14 19.81
C PHE A 857 18.39 14.58 20.67
N GLU A 858 18.22 14.54 21.99
CA GLU A 858 19.21 14.93 23.01
C GLU A 858 20.55 14.21 22.83
N LEU A 859 20.54 12.91 22.50
CA LEU A 859 21.76 12.11 22.30
C LEU A 859 22.25 12.09 20.84
N SER A 860 21.51 12.68 19.90
CA SER A 860 21.64 12.38 18.46
C SER A 860 23.02 12.63 17.87
N TRP A 861 23.64 13.78 18.15
CA TRP A 861 24.96 14.13 17.61
C TRP A 861 26.10 13.46 18.38
N GLY A 862 25.95 13.27 19.69
CA GLY A 862 26.92 12.50 20.47
C GLY A 862 27.03 11.03 20.04
N ILE A 863 25.89 10.39 19.74
CA ILE A 863 25.84 9.05 19.14
C ILE A 863 26.46 9.06 17.74
N ALA A 864 26.17 10.09 16.93
CA ALA A 864 26.73 10.22 15.58
C ALA A 864 28.27 10.36 15.58
N ASP A 865 28.84 11.15 16.50
CA ASP A 865 30.29 11.25 16.69
C ASP A 865 30.91 9.89 17.10
N GLU A 866 30.26 9.12 18.00
CA GLU A 866 30.79 7.81 18.39
C GLU A 866 30.62 6.74 17.29
N VAL A 867 29.57 6.79 16.47
CA VAL A 867 29.47 5.97 15.24
C VAL A 867 30.62 6.29 14.28
N VAL A 868 30.94 7.57 14.07
CA VAL A 868 32.10 7.97 13.25
C VAL A 868 33.41 7.46 13.88
N ALA A 869 33.59 7.60 15.19
CA ALA A 869 34.78 7.09 15.88
C ALA A 869 34.93 5.56 15.78
N LEU A 870 33.83 4.81 15.83
CA LEU A 870 33.83 3.36 15.60
C LEU A 870 34.23 3.00 14.16
N LEU A 871 33.72 3.74 13.17
CA LEU A 871 34.04 3.54 11.75
C LEU A 871 35.51 3.91 11.44
N ASP A 872 36.03 5.00 12.00
CA ASP A 872 37.43 5.41 11.89
C ASP A 872 38.38 4.40 12.55
N LYS A 873 38.09 4.00 13.79
CA LYS A 873 38.90 3.00 14.55
C LYS A 873 39.01 1.65 13.83
N ASN A 874 38.03 1.29 13.02
CA ASN A 874 38.03 0.05 12.23
C ASN A 874 38.42 0.28 10.74
N GLY A 875 38.95 1.46 10.39
CA GLY A 875 39.50 1.74 9.07
C GLY A 875 38.48 1.72 7.94
N TYR A 876 37.24 2.17 8.19
CA TYR A 876 36.19 2.32 7.16
C TYR A 876 36.09 3.75 6.60
N LEU A 877 36.66 4.76 7.28
CA LEU A 877 36.70 6.16 6.83
C LEU A 877 38.15 6.67 6.61
N SER A 878 39.12 5.77 6.65
CA SER A 878 40.55 6.07 6.48
C SER A 878 41.01 5.96 5.03
N SER A 879 41.72 6.96 4.51
CA SER A 879 42.13 7.10 3.11
C SER A 879 43.24 6.17 2.60
N ARG A 880 43.58 5.09 3.34
CA ARG A 880 44.53 4.08 2.86
C ARG A 880 43.81 3.03 2.00
N PRO A 881 44.33 2.67 0.81
CA PRO A 881 43.84 1.51 0.08
C PRO A 881 43.91 0.25 0.95
N ARG A 882 42.87 -0.57 0.90
CA ARG A 882 42.96 -1.96 1.35
C ARG A 882 43.59 -2.76 0.22
N LEU A 883 44.83 -3.22 0.45
CA LEU A 883 45.50 -4.26 -0.34
C LEU A 883 44.84 -5.63 -0.09
#